data_AF-A0A066ZW01-F1
#
_entry.id   AF-A0A066ZW01-F1
#
_cell.length_a   1.000
_cell.length_b   1.000
_cell.length_c   1.000
_cell.angle_alpha   90.00
_cell.angle_beta   90.00
_cell.angle_gamma   90.00
#
_symmetry.space_group_name_H-M   'P 1'
#
loop_
_entity.id
_entity.type
_entity.pdbx_description
1 polymer ?
#
loop_
_entity_poly.entity_id
_entity_poly.type
_entity_poly.pdbx_seq_one_letter_code
_entity_poly.pdbx_strand_id
1 'polypeptide(L)'
;MINSTFRSILRLLLLSFGLFTLSANASADDELLDVNQAFQLATPEVKSGEIDLHWTIAKDYHLYKQRVSISSNDLKLGTPTFSPAVIKDDAVFGKTEVFLNKLDIQQPFEATKLSKATITVKYQGCADKLGVCYPPQTRQITIDIPAASRSNSLGSLNDMLSDSNDDGALLPADKAFAFSSHQDSNGNLVLTFKVANGYHLYQNKIKASVLNGPAQLGTLELPKAEPSNDPVFGDTLVYKTDFEAKLPVSNLTANSTIQITYQGCSDLAGVCYPPEKKQVTLSANSASATTASSATSNSAAPISETDQITQTLQHSSVWIVIGTFFLFGLLLSLTPCVFPMIPILSSIIVGQGDSLTTRKAFIMSLVYVLAMSVTYTVAGVLAGLFGENLQVMFQNPWIIGSFALIFVLLSFSMFGFYELQLPSALQSKITNLSNKQQGGTLTGVAIMGFLSALIVGPCVAPPLAGALIYIGQTGDALLGGTALFAMSIGMGVPLLLLGTSAGKLLPKAGMWMENVKAVFGVLMLGVAIWMADRILPESVTMVLWATLLMGSAIYLGALEPIGEKSGWSKLAKSIGFILMTYGVILFIGLAGGSKDALQPLKVYQGGADGSSAAAEQHLAFKRVATLDELKAEVAKGQPIMLDFYADWCVSCKEMEKFTFSDPGIMQQLKGVTLLQADVTANNENDKALMKAFGIIGPPAILFFKDGQEARQSRVIGFQKPEQFSKNIQTSFN
;
A
#
# COMPACT_ATOMS: atom_id res chain seq x y z
N MET A 1 45.31 28.36 -2.54
CA MET A 1 45.60 27.00 -2.04
C MET A 1 44.35 26.14 -1.82
N ILE A 2 43.17 26.71 -1.52
CA ILE A 2 41.89 25.99 -1.28
C ILE A 2 41.32 25.25 -2.52
N ASN A 3 41.61 25.70 -3.75
CA ASN A 3 41.11 25.04 -4.96
C ASN A 3 41.79 23.69 -5.28
N SER A 4 43.01 23.45 -4.75
CA SER A 4 43.76 22.22 -5.01
C SER A 4 43.30 21.07 -4.11
N THR A 5 42.97 21.38 -2.86
CA THR A 5 42.44 20.41 -1.89
C THR A 5 41.02 19.99 -2.26
N PHE A 6 40.15 20.93 -2.68
CA PHE A 6 38.79 20.61 -3.13
C PHE A 6 38.77 19.76 -4.40
N ARG A 7 39.64 20.04 -5.39
CA ARG A 7 39.80 19.19 -6.58
C ARG A 7 40.32 17.80 -6.26
N SER A 8 41.20 17.68 -5.26
CA SER A 8 41.70 16.37 -4.84
C SER A 8 40.63 15.56 -4.11
N ILE A 9 39.82 16.21 -3.26
CA ILE A 9 38.70 15.57 -2.55
C ILE A 9 37.60 15.17 -3.55
N LEU A 10 37.24 16.03 -4.50
CA LEU A 10 36.25 15.72 -5.54
C LEU A 10 36.74 14.61 -6.49
N ARG A 11 38.04 14.55 -6.80
CA ARG A 11 38.64 13.44 -7.53
C ARG A 11 38.67 12.16 -6.71
N LEU A 12 38.93 12.23 -5.40
CA LEU A 12 38.86 11.07 -4.51
C LEU A 12 37.42 10.54 -4.41
N LEU A 13 36.43 11.44 -4.33
CA LEU A 13 35.00 11.11 -4.29
C LEU A 13 34.49 10.55 -5.61
N LEU A 14 34.94 11.09 -6.75
CA LEU A 14 34.63 10.54 -8.07
C LEU A 14 35.38 9.22 -8.36
N LEU A 15 36.59 9.03 -7.84
CA LEU A 15 37.28 7.74 -7.90
C LEU A 15 36.63 6.72 -6.97
N SER A 16 36.17 7.09 -5.78
CA SER A 16 35.46 6.18 -4.89
C SER A 16 34.08 5.81 -5.45
N PHE A 17 33.37 6.76 -6.08
CA PHE A 17 32.11 6.50 -6.77
C PHE A 17 32.32 5.68 -8.08
N GLY A 18 33.45 5.89 -8.77
CA GLY A 18 33.87 5.10 -9.92
C GLY A 18 34.29 3.67 -9.57
N LEU A 19 34.98 3.47 -8.43
CA LEU A 19 35.29 2.14 -7.91
C LEU A 19 34.05 1.42 -7.37
N PHE A 20 33.08 2.14 -6.78
CA PHE A 20 31.82 1.56 -6.33
C PHE A 20 30.96 1.09 -7.51
N THR A 21 30.97 1.83 -8.63
CA THR A 21 30.26 1.44 -9.87
C THR A 21 30.97 0.34 -10.66
N LEU A 22 32.30 0.20 -10.56
CA LEU A 22 33.03 -0.94 -11.13
C LEU A 22 32.92 -2.22 -10.29
N SER A 23 32.69 -2.10 -8.98
CA SER A 23 32.46 -3.25 -8.09
C SER A 23 31.07 -3.86 -8.24
N ALA A 24 30.13 -3.14 -8.86
CA ALA A 24 28.75 -3.60 -9.06
C ALA A 24 28.56 -4.55 -10.27
N ASN A 25 29.60 -4.82 -11.06
CA ASN A 25 29.52 -5.69 -12.25
C ASN A 25 30.28 -7.02 -12.10
N ALA A 26 30.66 -7.41 -10.89
CA ALA A 26 31.33 -8.69 -10.64
C ALA A 26 30.77 -9.38 -9.38
N SER A 27 29.46 -9.62 -9.38
CA SER A 27 28.80 -10.59 -8.49
C SER A 27 27.52 -11.06 -9.18
N ALA A 28 27.68 -11.84 -10.26
CA ALA A 28 26.61 -12.68 -10.76
C ALA A 28 26.67 -13.99 -9.97
N ASP A 29 26.08 -14.00 -8.78
CA ASP A 29 25.70 -15.23 -8.08
C ASP A 29 24.41 -14.97 -7.30
N ASP A 30 23.41 -15.81 -7.60
CA ASP A 30 22.13 -16.04 -6.91
C ASP A 30 21.13 -14.87 -6.79
N GLU A 31 20.83 -14.19 -7.90
CA GLU A 31 19.59 -13.41 -8.03
C GLU A 31 18.40 -14.34 -8.31
N LEU A 32 17.31 -14.23 -7.53
CA LEU A 32 16.07 -14.99 -7.72
C LEU A 32 15.44 -14.60 -9.07
N LEU A 33 15.26 -15.56 -9.99
CA LEU A 33 14.70 -15.30 -11.32
C LEU A 33 13.23 -14.84 -11.22
N ASP A 34 12.75 -14.06 -12.20
CA ASP A 34 11.31 -13.82 -12.31
C ASP A 34 10.57 -15.14 -12.59
N VAL A 35 9.32 -15.26 -12.15
CA VAL A 35 8.49 -16.46 -12.36
C VAL A 35 8.48 -16.90 -13.83
N ASN A 36 8.41 -15.96 -14.77
CA ASN A 36 8.34 -16.28 -16.21
C ASN A 36 9.68 -16.67 -16.79
N GLN A 37 10.79 -16.29 -16.14
CA GLN A 37 12.13 -16.72 -16.51
C GLN A 37 12.44 -18.10 -15.90
N ALA A 38 11.97 -18.33 -14.67
CA ALA A 38 12.12 -19.58 -13.93
C ALA A 38 11.26 -20.72 -14.52
N PHE A 39 10.02 -20.41 -14.94
CA PHE A 39 9.04 -21.36 -15.46
C PHE A 39 8.46 -20.88 -16.78
N GLN A 40 9.18 -21.14 -17.86
CA GLN A 40 8.79 -20.70 -19.21
C GLN A 40 7.76 -21.66 -19.79
N LEU A 41 6.49 -21.26 -19.77
CA LEU A 41 5.39 -21.98 -20.44
C LEU A 41 5.37 -21.61 -21.92
N ALA A 42 5.62 -22.59 -22.79
CA ALA A 42 5.50 -22.44 -24.23
C ALA A 42 4.03 -22.31 -24.66
N THR A 43 3.81 -21.76 -25.86
CA THR A 43 2.46 -21.70 -26.45
C THR A 43 1.90 -23.11 -26.60
N PRO A 44 0.69 -23.40 -26.09
CA PRO A 44 0.11 -24.74 -26.18
C PRO A 44 -0.13 -25.15 -27.63
N GLU A 45 0.24 -26.38 -27.98
CA GLU A 45 -0.05 -26.95 -29.31
C GLU A 45 -1.28 -27.87 -29.22
N VAL A 46 -2.19 -27.77 -30.18
CA VAL A 46 -3.38 -28.63 -30.25
C VAL A 46 -3.19 -29.67 -31.35
N LYS A 47 -3.08 -30.95 -30.99
CA LYS A 47 -2.91 -32.06 -31.93
C LYS A 47 -3.94 -33.14 -31.64
N SER A 48 -4.70 -33.55 -32.65
CA SER A 48 -5.55 -34.76 -32.64
C SER A 48 -6.48 -34.94 -31.42
N GLY A 49 -7.00 -33.86 -30.80
CA GLY A 49 -7.88 -33.96 -29.62
C GLY A 49 -7.16 -33.86 -28.27
N GLU A 50 -5.87 -33.55 -28.29
CA GLU A 50 -5.04 -33.30 -27.10
C GLU A 50 -4.42 -31.89 -27.16
N ILE A 51 -4.24 -31.30 -25.98
CA ILE A 51 -3.51 -30.04 -25.77
C ILE A 51 -2.17 -30.40 -25.16
N ASP A 52 -1.09 -30.18 -25.90
CA ASP A 52 0.27 -30.36 -25.44
C ASP A 52 0.76 -29.04 -24.79
N LEU A 53 1.11 -29.12 -23.50
CA LEU A 53 1.70 -28.02 -22.75
C LEU A 53 3.14 -28.35 -22.39
N HIS A 54 4.05 -27.43 -22.70
CA HIS A 54 5.48 -27.58 -22.45
C HIS A 54 6.01 -26.46 -21.56
N TRP A 55 6.65 -26.83 -20.44
CA TRP A 55 7.43 -25.92 -19.61
C TRP A 55 8.91 -26.20 -19.76
N THR A 56 9.68 -25.13 -19.94
CA THR A 56 11.13 -25.11 -19.69
C THR A 56 11.38 -24.53 -18.30
N ILE A 57 11.98 -25.33 -17.41
CA ILE A 57 12.26 -24.96 -16.02
C ILE A 57 13.74 -24.60 -15.91
N ALA A 58 14.04 -23.44 -15.32
CA ALA A 58 15.42 -22.99 -15.12
C ALA A 58 16.21 -23.96 -14.22
N LYS A 59 17.54 -23.98 -14.38
CA LYS A 59 18.43 -24.80 -13.56
C LYS A 59 18.33 -24.37 -12.09
N ASP A 60 18.25 -25.33 -11.17
CA ASP A 60 18.05 -25.12 -9.73
C ASP A 60 16.62 -24.64 -9.35
N TYR A 61 15.63 -24.90 -10.21
CA TYR A 61 14.19 -24.70 -9.94
C TYR A 61 13.39 -25.97 -10.18
N HIS A 62 12.25 -26.10 -9.50
CA HIS A 62 11.32 -27.23 -9.68
C HIS A 62 9.86 -26.81 -9.60
N LEU A 63 8.97 -27.58 -10.26
CA LEU A 63 7.51 -27.45 -10.16
C LEU A 63 6.91 -28.63 -9.38
N TYR A 64 5.93 -28.37 -8.51
CA TYR A 64 5.23 -29.44 -7.78
C TYR A 64 4.14 -30.07 -8.62
N LYS A 65 4.18 -31.40 -8.80
CA LYS A 65 3.16 -32.13 -9.57
C LYS A 65 1.75 -31.92 -9.04
N GLN A 66 1.58 -31.95 -7.72
CA GLN A 66 0.27 -31.78 -7.07
C GLN A 66 -0.29 -30.35 -7.14
N ARG A 67 0.52 -29.37 -7.58
CA ARG A 67 0.13 -27.96 -7.67
C ARG A 67 0.01 -27.48 -9.12
N VAL A 68 0.12 -28.39 -10.08
CA VAL A 68 -0.15 -28.11 -11.49
C VAL A 68 -1.54 -28.62 -11.83
N SER A 69 -2.45 -27.71 -12.23
CA SER A 69 -3.83 -28.04 -12.61
C SER A 69 -4.27 -27.26 -13.84
N ILE A 70 -5.02 -27.91 -14.73
CA ILE A 70 -5.57 -27.31 -15.94
C ILE A 70 -7.09 -27.37 -15.84
N SER A 71 -7.76 -26.24 -16.06
CA SER A 71 -9.21 -26.12 -16.04
C SER A 71 -9.68 -25.29 -17.23
N SER A 72 -10.85 -25.59 -17.81
CA SER A 72 -11.44 -24.77 -18.87
C SER A 72 -12.93 -24.59 -18.61
N ASN A 73 -13.44 -23.40 -18.93
CA ASN A 73 -14.88 -23.13 -18.92
C ASN A 73 -15.54 -23.50 -20.27
N ASP A 74 -14.73 -23.62 -21.33
CA ASP A 74 -15.18 -23.78 -22.72
C ASP A 74 -15.07 -25.23 -23.21
N LEU A 75 -14.19 -26.02 -22.57
CA LEU A 75 -13.88 -27.41 -22.95
C LEU A 75 -14.05 -28.34 -21.75
N LYS A 76 -14.66 -29.52 -22.00
CA LYS A 76 -14.54 -30.65 -21.07
C LYS A 76 -13.16 -31.27 -21.26
N LEU A 77 -12.35 -31.19 -20.21
CA LEU A 77 -10.99 -31.72 -20.17
C LEU A 77 -11.00 -33.14 -19.57
N GLY A 78 -10.30 -34.08 -20.19
CA GLY A 78 -10.09 -35.42 -19.66
C GLY A 78 -8.97 -35.47 -18.62
N THR A 79 -8.49 -36.67 -18.27
CA THR A 79 -7.39 -36.84 -17.32
C THR A 79 -6.04 -36.44 -17.93
N PRO A 80 -5.27 -35.50 -17.32
CA PRO A 80 -3.97 -35.10 -17.83
C PRO A 80 -2.91 -36.20 -17.65
N THR A 81 -2.09 -36.40 -18.68
CA THR A 81 -0.89 -37.25 -18.60
C THR A 81 0.34 -36.37 -18.40
N PHE A 82 1.06 -36.58 -17.30
CA PHE A 82 2.27 -35.84 -16.97
C PHE A 82 3.53 -36.61 -17.39
N SER A 83 4.58 -35.89 -17.76
CA SER A 83 5.94 -36.43 -17.90
C SER A 83 6.47 -37.07 -16.59
N PRO A 84 7.56 -37.85 -16.61
CA PRO A 84 8.10 -38.48 -15.41
C PRO A 84 8.51 -37.45 -14.35
N ALA A 85 7.95 -37.56 -13.14
CA ALA A 85 8.33 -36.74 -11.99
C ALA A 85 9.43 -37.42 -11.17
N VAL A 86 10.24 -36.63 -10.48
CA VAL A 86 11.26 -37.10 -9.54
C VAL A 86 10.76 -36.88 -8.12
N ILE A 87 10.95 -37.85 -7.23
CA ILE A 87 10.64 -37.67 -5.81
C ILE A 87 11.76 -36.86 -5.18
N LYS A 88 11.40 -35.71 -4.63
CA LYS A 88 12.32 -34.83 -3.89
C LYS A 88 11.81 -34.66 -2.47
N ASP A 89 12.74 -34.74 -1.52
CA ASP A 89 12.45 -34.47 -0.11
C ASP A 89 12.60 -32.96 0.11
N ASP A 90 11.45 -32.27 0.18
CA ASP A 90 11.39 -30.82 0.35
C ASP A 90 11.30 -30.45 1.83
N ALA A 91 12.02 -29.41 2.24
CA ALA A 91 12.09 -28.99 3.65
C ALA A 91 10.75 -28.45 4.20
N VAL A 92 9.84 -28.02 3.33
CA VAL A 92 8.53 -27.45 3.67
C VAL A 92 7.42 -28.50 3.53
N PHE A 93 7.49 -29.37 2.53
CA PHE A 93 6.41 -30.29 2.17
C PHE A 93 6.74 -31.78 2.31
N GLY A 94 7.96 -32.13 2.70
CA GLY A 94 8.44 -33.52 2.78
C GLY A 94 8.62 -34.16 1.40
N LYS A 95 8.52 -35.49 1.34
CA LYS A 95 8.68 -36.25 0.08
C LYS A 95 7.54 -35.95 -0.89
N THR A 96 7.83 -35.17 -1.92
CA THR A 96 6.87 -34.75 -2.95
C THR A 96 7.40 -35.07 -4.35
N GLU A 97 6.48 -35.27 -5.29
CA GLU A 97 6.83 -35.45 -6.70
C GLU A 97 6.99 -34.08 -7.38
N VAL A 98 8.17 -33.84 -7.96
CA VAL A 98 8.54 -32.58 -8.58
C VAL A 98 9.07 -32.78 -10.01
N PHE A 99 8.93 -31.75 -10.84
CA PHE A 99 9.49 -31.69 -12.19
C PHE A 99 10.74 -30.83 -12.21
N LEU A 100 11.81 -31.35 -12.83
CA LEU A 100 13.11 -30.70 -12.95
C LEU A 100 13.44 -30.47 -14.43
N ASN A 101 13.96 -29.30 -14.77
CA ASN A 101 14.36 -28.86 -16.11
C ASN A 101 13.24 -28.73 -17.16
N LYS A 102 12.25 -29.64 -17.16
CA LYS A 102 11.11 -29.59 -18.07
C LYS A 102 9.87 -30.27 -17.47
N LEU A 103 8.72 -29.85 -17.97
CA LEU A 103 7.43 -30.48 -17.69
C LEU A 103 6.62 -30.52 -18.99
N ASP A 104 6.31 -31.73 -19.43
CA ASP A 104 5.41 -32.00 -20.56
C ASP A 104 4.07 -32.51 -20.01
N ILE A 105 2.95 -31.91 -20.44
CA ILE A 105 1.59 -32.35 -20.10
C ILE A 105 0.79 -32.55 -21.37
N GLN A 106 0.18 -33.73 -21.50
CA GLN A 106 -0.79 -34.04 -22.54
C GLN A 106 -2.18 -34.03 -21.94
N GLN A 107 -2.99 -33.06 -22.35
CA GLN A 107 -4.33 -32.84 -21.81
C GLN A 107 -5.38 -33.19 -22.88
N PRO A 108 -6.02 -34.37 -22.81
CA PRO A 108 -7.10 -34.71 -23.72
C PRO A 108 -8.32 -33.80 -23.48
N PHE A 109 -9.06 -33.48 -24.53
CA PHE A 109 -10.28 -32.68 -24.46
C PHE A 109 -11.37 -33.24 -25.38
N GLU A 110 -12.64 -33.10 -24.97
CA GLU A 110 -13.78 -33.46 -25.81
C GLU A 110 -14.14 -32.32 -26.78
N ALA A 111 -14.39 -32.67 -28.04
CA ALA A 111 -14.59 -31.68 -29.10
C ALA A 111 -15.93 -30.92 -28.97
N THR A 112 -15.86 -29.64 -28.61
CA THR A 112 -16.99 -28.70 -28.67
C THR A 112 -17.06 -28.01 -30.05
N LYS A 113 -18.23 -27.50 -30.47
CA LYS A 113 -18.44 -26.75 -31.74
C LYS A 113 -17.64 -25.44 -31.86
N LEU A 114 -16.80 -25.11 -30.88
CA LEU A 114 -16.07 -23.85 -30.78
C LEU A 114 -14.85 -23.85 -31.72
N SER A 115 -14.52 -22.67 -32.26
CA SER A 115 -13.29 -22.43 -33.04
C SER A 115 -12.13 -21.98 -32.15
N LYS A 116 -12.43 -21.44 -30.97
CA LYS A 116 -11.48 -20.98 -29.96
C LYS A 116 -11.96 -21.40 -28.58
N ALA A 117 -11.04 -21.72 -27.68
CA ALA A 117 -11.34 -22.02 -26.28
C ALA A 117 -10.28 -21.44 -25.36
N THR A 118 -10.69 -21.07 -24.15
CA THR A 118 -9.77 -20.56 -23.12
C THR A 118 -9.50 -21.63 -22.08
N ILE A 119 -8.22 -21.91 -21.84
CA ILE A 119 -7.75 -22.79 -20.77
C ILE A 119 -7.10 -21.96 -19.67
N THR A 120 -7.35 -22.31 -18.42
CA THR A 120 -6.73 -21.74 -17.22
C THR A 120 -5.77 -22.76 -16.64
N VAL A 121 -4.50 -22.42 -16.57
CA VAL A 121 -3.42 -23.25 -16.06
C VAL A 121 -2.94 -22.66 -14.74
N LYS A 122 -2.96 -23.45 -13.66
CA LYS A 122 -2.38 -23.08 -12.38
C LYS A 122 -1.13 -23.92 -12.12
N TYR A 123 -0.07 -23.30 -11.62
CA TYR A 123 1.17 -24.00 -11.28
C TYR A 123 1.92 -23.30 -10.14
N GLN A 124 2.76 -24.05 -9.43
CA GLN A 124 3.60 -23.53 -8.35
C GLN A 124 4.96 -24.25 -8.34
N GLY A 125 6.03 -23.50 -8.08
CA GLY A 125 7.38 -24.03 -7.96
C GLY A 125 8.26 -23.26 -6.99
N CYS A 126 9.47 -23.76 -6.75
CA CYS A 126 10.45 -23.14 -5.85
C CYS A 126 11.85 -23.12 -6.45
N ALA A 127 12.66 -22.20 -5.93
CA ALA A 127 14.10 -22.11 -6.15
C ALA A 127 14.83 -22.99 -5.12
N ASP A 128 15.58 -23.98 -5.59
CA ASP A 128 16.20 -25.01 -4.75
C ASP A 128 17.35 -24.48 -3.89
N LYS A 129 18.16 -23.59 -4.45
CA LYS A 129 19.32 -23.00 -3.76
C LYS A 129 18.92 -21.94 -2.74
N LEU A 130 17.90 -21.15 -3.07
CA LEU A 130 17.45 -20.04 -2.24
C LEU A 130 16.41 -20.48 -1.19
N GLY A 131 15.82 -21.67 -1.34
CA GLY A 131 14.77 -22.16 -0.45
C GLY A 131 13.48 -21.34 -0.51
N VAL A 132 13.30 -20.54 -1.56
CA VAL A 132 12.16 -19.64 -1.73
C VAL A 132 11.17 -20.23 -2.73
N CYS A 133 9.90 -20.31 -2.32
CA CYS A 133 8.80 -20.78 -3.16
C CYS A 133 7.98 -19.61 -3.70
N TYR A 134 7.63 -19.67 -4.98
CA TYR A 134 6.75 -18.68 -5.59
C TYR A 134 5.30 -18.92 -5.15
N PRO A 135 4.47 -17.85 -5.07
CA PRO A 135 3.03 -18.01 -4.85
C PRO A 135 2.38 -18.73 -6.06
N PRO A 136 1.21 -19.38 -5.88
CA PRO A 136 0.51 -20.07 -6.96
C PRO A 136 0.23 -19.14 -8.14
N GLN A 137 0.70 -19.54 -9.33
CA GLN A 137 0.53 -18.78 -10.56
C GLN A 137 -0.72 -19.25 -11.29
N THR A 138 -1.47 -18.32 -11.89
CA THR A 138 -2.64 -18.64 -12.73
C THR A 138 -2.49 -17.95 -14.08
N ARG A 139 -2.57 -18.72 -15.18
CA ARG A 139 -2.45 -18.22 -16.55
C ARG A 139 -3.65 -18.64 -17.39
N GLN A 140 -4.29 -17.69 -18.05
CA GLN A 140 -5.34 -17.95 -19.03
C GLN A 140 -4.75 -17.89 -20.44
N ILE A 141 -4.98 -18.92 -21.24
CA ILE A 141 -4.44 -19.05 -22.59
C ILE A 141 -5.58 -19.41 -23.54
N THR A 142 -5.70 -18.69 -24.65
CA THR A 142 -6.67 -19.01 -25.70
C THR A 142 -6.02 -19.90 -26.74
N ILE A 143 -6.64 -21.03 -27.05
CA ILE A 143 -6.21 -22.01 -28.05
C ILE A 143 -7.19 -22.05 -29.23
N ASP A 144 -6.66 -22.24 -30.44
CA ASP A 144 -7.45 -22.44 -31.65
C ASP A 144 -7.68 -23.94 -31.88
N ILE A 145 -8.94 -24.35 -32.07
CA ILE A 145 -9.31 -25.77 -32.23
C ILE A 145 -9.46 -26.12 -33.72
N PRO A 146 -8.61 -27.01 -34.27
CA PRO A 146 -8.68 -27.37 -35.68
C PRO A 146 -9.96 -28.15 -36.02
N ALA A 147 -10.55 -27.87 -37.20
CA ALA A 147 -11.85 -28.40 -37.62
C ALA A 147 -11.90 -29.94 -37.77
N ALA A 148 -10.74 -30.61 -37.86
CA ALA A 148 -10.64 -32.06 -38.06
C ALA A 148 -11.06 -32.90 -36.85
N SER A 149 -11.14 -32.32 -35.64
CA SER A 149 -11.55 -33.04 -34.42
C SER A 149 -13.08 -33.10 -34.22
N ARG A 150 -13.86 -32.61 -35.17
CA ARG A 150 -15.34 -32.59 -35.11
C ARG A 150 -15.93 -33.80 -35.85
N SER A 151 -16.01 -34.96 -35.20
CA SER A 151 -16.67 -36.14 -35.79
C SER A 151 -17.44 -37.00 -34.79
N ASN A 152 -18.76 -37.01 -35.00
CA ASN A 152 -19.81 -38.02 -34.79
C ASN A 152 -19.73 -39.05 -33.64
N SER A 153 -20.65 -38.86 -32.68
CA SER A 153 -21.85 -39.70 -32.50
C SER A 153 -21.62 -41.21 -32.41
N LEU A 154 -21.52 -41.72 -31.18
CA LEU A 154 -22.12 -43.01 -30.73
C LEU A 154 -21.93 -43.28 -29.22
N GLY A 155 -21.14 -42.48 -28.48
CA GLY A 155 -20.95 -42.62 -27.02
C GLY A 155 -22.07 -42.02 -26.14
N SER A 156 -22.97 -41.20 -26.72
CA SER A 156 -24.01 -40.46 -25.99
C SER A 156 -25.10 -41.34 -25.34
N LEU A 157 -25.10 -42.66 -25.59
CA LEU A 157 -26.04 -43.59 -24.99
C LEU A 157 -25.47 -44.31 -23.76
N ASN A 158 -24.15 -44.25 -23.54
CA ASN A 158 -23.51 -44.82 -22.35
C ASN A 158 -23.39 -43.80 -21.19
N ASP A 159 -23.56 -42.50 -21.51
CA ASP A 159 -23.45 -41.39 -20.56
C ASP A 159 -24.79 -41.04 -19.87
N MET A 160 -25.92 -41.63 -20.32
CA MET A 160 -27.18 -41.61 -19.54
C MET A 160 -27.20 -42.63 -18.38
N LEU A 161 -26.10 -43.37 -18.17
CA LEU A 161 -25.94 -44.35 -17.09
C LEU A 161 -24.80 -44.02 -16.12
N SER A 162 -24.16 -42.85 -16.25
CA SER A 162 -23.10 -42.40 -15.35
C SER A 162 -23.46 -41.04 -14.75
N ASP A 163 -24.53 -41.03 -13.97
CA ASP A 163 -24.80 -39.93 -13.04
C ASP A 163 -23.71 -39.91 -11.95
N SER A 164 -23.44 -38.72 -11.42
CA SER A 164 -22.47 -38.35 -10.37
C SER A 164 -20.97 -38.28 -10.74
N ASN A 165 -20.48 -37.04 -10.91
CA ASN A 165 -19.41 -36.46 -10.10
C ASN A 165 -19.20 -34.97 -10.43
N ASP A 166 -19.57 -34.10 -9.49
CA ASP A 166 -19.42 -32.64 -9.55
C ASP A 166 -18.05 -32.26 -8.94
N ASP A 167 -17.23 -31.52 -9.68
CA ASP A 167 -15.86 -31.18 -9.29
C ASP A 167 -15.84 -30.21 -8.09
N GLY A 168 -15.19 -30.64 -7.01
CA GLY A 168 -15.18 -30.02 -5.68
C GLY A 168 -14.47 -28.67 -5.53
N ALA A 169 -14.93 -27.63 -6.21
CA ALA A 169 -14.56 -26.24 -5.92
C ALA A 169 -15.61 -25.55 -5.02
N LEU A 170 -15.18 -25.13 -3.82
CA LEU A 170 -16.01 -24.39 -2.87
C LEU A 170 -16.45 -23.01 -3.43
N LEU A 171 -17.74 -22.72 -3.41
CA LEU A 171 -18.33 -21.44 -3.84
C LEU A 171 -18.16 -20.36 -2.75
N PRO A 172 -18.02 -19.07 -3.08
CA PRO A 172 -18.10 -18.00 -2.07
C PRO A 172 -19.47 -17.94 -1.38
N ALA A 173 -19.54 -17.53 -0.10
CA ALA A 173 -20.76 -17.54 0.72
C ALA A 173 -21.95 -16.78 0.07
N ASP A 174 -21.71 -15.62 -0.54
CA ASP A 174 -22.75 -14.84 -1.22
C ASP A 174 -23.30 -15.52 -2.50
N LYS A 175 -22.52 -16.42 -3.11
CA LYS A 175 -22.96 -17.23 -4.27
C LYS A 175 -23.59 -18.56 -3.83
N ALA A 176 -23.12 -19.12 -2.72
CA ALA A 176 -23.67 -20.33 -2.12
C ALA A 176 -25.06 -20.06 -1.50
N PHE A 177 -25.25 -18.88 -0.91
CA PHE A 177 -26.48 -18.45 -0.21
C PHE A 177 -26.90 -17.04 -0.65
N ALA A 178 -27.47 -16.93 -1.85
CA ALA A 178 -27.90 -15.62 -2.34
C ALA A 178 -29.17 -15.15 -1.61
N PHE A 179 -29.05 -14.06 -0.85
CA PHE A 179 -30.11 -13.47 -0.03
C PHE A 179 -30.74 -12.25 -0.70
N SER A 180 -32.07 -12.20 -0.71
CA SER A 180 -32.83 -11.00 -1.06
C SER A 180 -34.01 -10.78 -0.10
N SER A 181 -34.43 -9.53 0.05
CA SER A 181 -35.57 -9.18 0.90
C SER A 181 -36.46 -8.15 0.24
N HIS A 182 -37.77 -8.32 0.35
CA HIS A 182 -38.76 -7.34 -0.09
C HIS A 182 -39.90 -7.24 0.92
N GLN A 183 -40.58 -6.09 0.95
CA GLN A 183 -41.73 -5.90 1.83
C GLN A 183 -43.01 -6.25 1.05
N ASP A 184 -43.84 -7.12 1.64
CA ASP A 184 -45.16 -7.45 1.09
C ASP A 184 -46.16 -6.32 1.37
N SER A 185 -47.23 -6.28 0.58
CA SER A 185 -48.41 -5.41 0.70
C SER A 185 -49.03 -5.35 2.10
N ASN A 186 -48.80 -6.36 2.93
CA ASN A 186 -49.24 -6.45 4.33
C ASN A 186 -48.23 -5.88 5.35
N GLY A 187 -47.12 -5.29 4.90
CA GLY A 187 -46.06 -4.73 5.77
C GLY A 187 -45.06 -5.76 6.30
N ASN A 188 -45.25 -7.05 5.99
CA ASN A 188 -44.35 -8.14 6.35
C ASN A 188 -43.07 -8.11 5.52
N LEU A 189 -41.94 -8.45 6.13
CA LEU A 189 -40.66 -8.60 5.44
C LEU A 189 -40.53 -10.04 4.93
N VAL A 190 -40.48 -10.22 3.62
CA VAL A 190 -40.27 -11.52 2.96
C VAL A 190 -38.77 -11.66 2.66
N LEU A 191 -38.17 -12.71 3.21
CA LEU A 191 -36.77 -13.07 3.06
C LEU A 191 -36.66 -14.25 2.10
N THR A 192 -35.96 -14.10 0.97
CA THR A 192 -35.73 -15.16 -0.01
C THR A 192 -34.28 -15.59 0.04
N PHE A 193 -34.06 -16.89 0.26
CA PHE A 193 -32.74 -17.53 0.25
C PHE A 193 -32.64 -18.47 -0.94
N LYS A 194 -31.63 -18.28 -1.79
CA LYS A 194 -31.28 -19.25 -2.84
C LYS A 194 -30.05 -20.06 -2.45
N VAL A 195 -30.18 -21.38 -2.44
CA VAL A 195 -29.15 -22.32 -1.96
C VAL A 195 -28.58 -23.07 -3.15
N ALA A 196 -27.26 -22.98 -3.35
CA ALA A 196 -26.58 -23.69 -4.43
C ALA A 196 -26.57 -25.21 -4.20
N ASN A 197 -26.53 -26.00 -5.28
CA ASN A 197 -26.46 -27.46 -5.20
C ASN A 197 -25.21 -27.91 -4.41
N GLY A 198 -25.41 -28.82 -3.44
CA GLY A 198 -24.34 -29.27 -2.55
C GLY A 198 -24.07 -28.36 -1.34
N TYR A 199 -24.98 -27.43 -1.03
CA TYR A 199 -24.93 -26.56 0.14
C TYR A 199 -26.24 -26.63 0.94
N HIS A 200 -26.18 -26.30 2.23
CA HIS A 200 -27.35 -26.25 3.09
C HIS A 200 -27.27 -25.11 4.11
N LEU A 201 -28.43 -24.59 4.54
CA LEU A 201 -28.58 -23.60 5.61
C LEU A 201 -29.24 -24.23 6.85
N TYR A 202 -28.75 -23.91 8.05
CA TYR A 202 -29.34 -24.44 9.30
C TYR A 202 -30.55 -23.62 9.75
N GLN A 203 -31.69 -24.27 9.95
CA GLN A 203 -32.93 -23.63 10.38
C GLN A 203 -32.77 -22.90 11.72
N ASN A 204 -32.09 -23.53 12.69
CA ASN A 204 -31.90 -22.97 14.03
C ASN A 204 -30.84 -21.84 14.11
N LYS A 205 -30.14 -21.55 13.01
CA LYS A 205 -29.14 -20.47 12.91
C LYS A 205 -29.66 -19.25 12.17
N ILE A 206 -30.87 -19.29 11.61
CA ILE A 206 -31.52 -18.13 10.99
C ILE A 206 -32.20 -17.31 12.09
N LYS A 207 -31.70 -16.11 12.35
CA LYS A 207 -32.20 -15.21 13.39
C LYS A 207 -32.37 -13.80 12.86
N ALA A 208 -33.42 -13.12 13.31
CA ALA A 208 -33.66 -11.71 13.04
C ALA A 208 -33.58 -10.91 14.34
N SER A 209 -32.89 -9.78 14.32
CA SER A 209 -32.77 -8.86 15.47
C SER A 209 -32.87 -7.41 15.00
N VAL A 210 -33.45 -6.54 15.83
CA VAL A 210 -33.54 -5.10 15.54
C VAL A 210 -32.26 -4.43 15.98
N LEU A 211 -31.59 -3.74 15.06
CA LEU A 211 -30.36 -3.01 15.36
C LEU A 211 -30.65 -1.58 15.81
N ASN A 212 -31.63 -0.93 15.16
CA ASN A 212 -32.02 0.45 15.42
C ASN A 212 -33.52 0.65 15.14
N GLY A 213 -34.20 1.39 16.02
CA GLY A 213 -35.63 1.75 15.92
C GLY A 213 -36.55 0.94 16.85
N PRO A 214 -37.77 1.42 17.14
CA PRO A 214 -38.77 0.76 17.99
C PRO A 214 -39.53 -0.37 17.27
N ALA A 215 -39.00 -0.88 16.15
CA ALA A 215 -39.62 -1.98 15.42
C ALA A 215 -39.73 -3.21 16.34
N GLN A 216 -40.91 -3.81 16.39
CA GLN A 216 -41.13 -5.09 17.06
C GLN A 216 -41.21 -6.19 16.01
N LEU A 217 -40.32 -7.17 16.12
CA LEU A 217 -40.30 -8.34 15.27
C LEU A 217 -41.26 -9.38 15.84
N GLY A 218 -42.16 -9.90 15.00
CA GLY A 218 -42.93 -11.10 15.31
C GLY A 218 -42.06 -12.36 15.20
N THR A 219 -42.69 -13.51 15.43
CA THR A 219 -42.05 -14.81 15.23
C THR A 219 -41.72 -14.99 13.76
N LEU A 220 -40.46 -15.33 13.44
CA LEU A 220 -40.03 -15.64 12.08
C LEU A 220 -40.71 -16.93 11.60
N GLU A 221 -41.56 -16.82 10.59
CA GLU A 221 -42.24 -17.95 9.96
C GLU A 221 -41.31 -18.61 8.95
N LEU A 222 -40.75 -19.75 9.35
CA LEU A 222 -39.86 -20.56 8.54
C LEU A 222 -40.63 -21.74 7.91
N PRO A 223 -40.37 -22.10 6.64
CA PRO A 223 -41.00 -23.24 6.00
C PRO A 223 -40.50 -24.57 6.59
N LYS A 224 -41.19 -25.67 6.28
CA LYS A 224 -40.81 -27.00 6.79
C LYS A 224 -39.39 -27.36 6.33
N ALA A 225 -38.49 -27.56 7.29
CA ALA A 225 -37.10 -27.95 7.03
C ALA A 225 -36.96 -29.48 6.96
N GLU A 226 -35.88 -29.94 6.33
CA GLU A 226 -35.55 -31.35 6.21
C GLU A 226 -34.58 -31.77 7.33
N PRO A 227 -34.77 -32.94 7.98
CA PRO A 227 -33.80 -33.44 8.95
C PRO A 227 -32.52 -33.86 8.22
N SER A 228 -31.37 -33.38 8.71
CA SER A 228 -30.05 -33.74 8.22
C SER A 228 -29.11 -33.99 9.40
N ASN A 229 -28.39 -35.10 9.35
CA ASN A 229 -27.38 -35.43 10.35
C ASN A 229 -26.06 -34.80 9.93
N ASP A 230 -25.64 -33.76 10.64
CA ASP A 230 -24.41 -33.03 10.37
C ASP A 230 -23.27 -33.58 11.25
N PRO A 231 -22.09 -33.89 10.68
CA PRO A 231 -20.97 -34.44 11.45
C PRO A 231 -20.44 -33.54 12.58
N VAL A 232 -20.67 -32.22 12.48
CA VAL A 232 -20.19 -31.19 13.42
C VAL A 232 -21.27 -30.81 14.43
N PHE A 233 -22.54 -30.75 14.02
CA PHE A 233 -23.64 -30.24 14.84
C PHE A 233 -24.69 -31.30 15.24
N GLY A 234 -24.57 -32.54 14.78
CA GLY A 234 -25.50 -33.63 15.06
C GLY A 234 -26.80 -33.53 14.27
N ASP A 235 -27.89 -34.10 14.81
CA ASP A 235 -29.21 -34.05 14.18
C ASP A 235 -29.74 -32.61 14.14
N THR A 236 -29.77 -32.02 12.95
CA THR A 236 -30.23 -30.65 12.73
C THR A 236 -31.27 -30.58 11.61
N LEU A 237 -32.05 -29.51 11.59
CA LEU A 237 -32.99 -29.21 10.52
C LEU A 237 -32.35 -28.22 9.56
N VAL A 238 -32.31 -28.56 8.28
CA VAL A 238 -31.59 -27.80 7.25
C VAL A 238 -32.49 -27.51 6.03
N TYR A 239 -32.09 -26.50 5.26
CA TYR A 239 -32.64 -26.18 3.95
C TYR A 239 -31.58 -26.40 2.88
N LYS A 240 -31.85 -27.34 1.97
CA LYS A 240 -30.99 -27.65 0.81
C LYS A 240 -31.47 -27.01 -0.49
N THR A 241 -32.69 -26.48 -0.48
CA THR A 241 -33.36 -25.86 -1.62
C THR A 241 -33.72 -24.41 -1.32
N ASP A 242 -34.02 -23.66 -2.36
CA ASP A 242 -34.49 -22.28 -2.26
C ASP A 242 -35.76 -22.20 -1.40
N PHE A 243 -35.79 -21.24 -0.47
CA PHE A 243 -36.93 -21.07 0.42
C PHE A 243 -37.21 -19.59 0.75
N GLU A 244 -38.45 -19.34 1.16
CA GLU A 244 -38.92 -18.02 1.59
C GLU A 244 -39.33 -18.07 3.06
N ALA A 245 -38.90 -17.08 3.84
CA ALA A 245 -39.26 -16.89 5.23
C ALA A 245 -40.00 -15.56 5.41
N LYS A 246 -41.08 -15.55 6.18
CA LYS A 246 -41.89 -14.35 6.43
C LYS A 246 -41.65 -13.85 7.84
N LEU A 247 -41.31 -12.56 7.95
CA LEU A 247 -41.09 -11.89 9.23
C LEU A 247 -42.15 -10.80 9.40
N PRO A 248 -43.13 -11.00 10.30
CA PRO A 248 -44.07 -9.94 10.65
C PRO A 248 -43.34 -8.80 11.36
N VAL A 249 -43.49 -7.56 10.88
CA VAL A 249 -42.87 -6.38 11.49
C VAL A 249 -43.96 -5.41 11.93
N SER A 250 -43.97 -5.07 13.22
CA SER A 250 -44.93 -4.16 13.85
C SER A 250 -44.24 -2.88 14.33
N ASN A 251 -44.97 -1.76 14.40
CA ASN A 251 -44.44 -0.45 14.86
C ASN A 251 -43.25 0.08 14.03
N LEU A 252 -43.40 0.11 12.72
CA LEU A 252 -42.43 0.73 11.82
C LEU A 252 -42.43 2.26 11.99
N THR A 253 -41.32 2.80 12.48
CA THR A 253 -41.00 4.24 12.37
C THR A 253 -39.86 4.40 11.37
N ALA A 254 -39.77 5.60 10.76
CA ALA A 254 -38.77 5.91 9.74
C ALA A 254 -37.35 5.53 10.23
N ASN A 255 -36.63 4.77 9.39
CA ASN A 255 -35.25 4.31 9.60
C ASN A 255 -35.04 3.14 10.57
N SER A 256 -36.00 2.21 10.68
CA SER A 256 -35.78 0.97 11.43
C SER A 256 -34.84 0.03 10.65
N THR A 257 -33.75 -0.43 11.29
CA THR A 257 -32.77 -1.35 10.68
C THR A 257 -32.87 -2.72 11.34
N ILE A 258 -33.13 -3.75 10.54
CA ILE A 258 -33.21 -5.15 10.97
C ILE A 258 -31.95 -5.88 10.49
N GLN A 259 -31.30 -6.62 11.38
CA GLN A 259 -30.19 -7.51 11.04
C GLN A 259 -30.69 -8.95 10.96
N ILE A 260 -30.46 -9.60 9.82
CA ILE A 260 -30.68 -11.03 9.61
C ILE A 260 -29.32 -11.73 9.72
N THR A 261 -29.24 -12.75 10.57
CA THR A 261 -28.06 -13.58 10.74
C THR A 261 -28.39 -15.00 10.29
N TYR A 262 -27.54 -15.60 9.45
CA TYR A 262 -27.71 -16.98 8.97
C TYR A 262 -26.37 -17.70 8.82
N GLN A 263 -26.39 -19.03 8.77
CA GLN A 263 -25.20 -19.85 8.64
C GLN A 263 -25.52 -21.12 7.83
N GLY A 264 -24.58 -21.53 6.97
CA GLY A 264 -24.68 -22.74 6.16
C GLY A 264 -23.34 -23.40 5.90
N CYS A 265 -23.38 -24.62 5.35
CA CYS A 265 -22.21 -25.43 5.04
C CYS A 265 -22.30 -26.06 3.65
N SER A 266 -21.15 -26.49 3.14
CA SER A 266 -21.06 -27.31 1.93
C SER A 266 -21.12 -28.79 2.30
N ASP A 267 -22.12 -29.50 1.76
CA ASP A 267 -22.25 -30.96 1.89
C ASP A 267 -21.09 -31.69 1.17
N LEU A 268 -20.60 -31.12 0.07
CA LEU A 268 -19.57 -31.73 -0.80
C LEU A 268 -18.16 -31.60 -0.22
N ALA A 269 -17.84 -30.46 0.39
CA ALA A 269 -16.50 -30.20 0.93
C ALA A 269 -16.40 -30.39 2.46
N GLY A 270 -17.53 -30.55 3.16
CA GLY A 270 -17.57 -30.67 4.63
C GLY A 270 -17.11 -29.40 5.35
N VAL A 271 -17.17 -28.24 4.69
CA VAL A 271 -16.73 -26.94 5.24
C VAL A 271 -17.92 -26.05 5.52
N CYS A 272 -17.93 -25.47 6.73
CA CYS A 272 -18.96 -24.54 7.18
C CYS A 272 -18.52 -23.09 7.06
N TYR A 273 -19.43 -22.23 6.58
CA TYR A 273 -19.21 -20.80 6.49
C TYR A 273 -19.41 -20.13 7.86
N PRO A 274 -18.69 -19.03 8.14
CA PRO A 274 -18.95 -18.23 9.33
C PRO A 274 -20.37 -17.61 9.28
N PRO A 275 -20.96 -17.24 10.43
CA PRO A 275 -22.28 -16.61 10.46
C PRO A 275 -22.30 -15.28 9.69
N GLU A 276 -23.13 -15.21 8.64
CA GLU A 276 -23.30 -14.03 7.80
C GLU A 276 -24.34 -13.09 8.40
N LYS A 277 -24.11 -11.77 8.30
CA LYS A 277 -24.99 -10.73 8.82
C LYS A 277 -25.41 -9.79 7.69
N LYS A 278 -26.70 -9.76 7.36
CA LYS A 278 -27.28 -8.82 6.37
C LYS A 278 -28.19 -7.80 7.06
N GLN A 279 -28.04 -6.53 6.72
CA GLN A 279 -28.86 -5.44 7.27
C GLN A 279 -29.91 -5.00 6.24
N VAL A 280 -31.15 -4.86 6.70
CA VAL A 280 -32.28 -4.40 5.89
C VAL A 280 -32.86 -3.16 6.55
N THR A 281 -32.85 -2.03 5.84
CA THR A 281 -33.45 -0.77 6.29
C THR A 281 -34.89 -0.68 5.78
N LEU A 282 -35.85 -0.43 6.68
CA LEU A 282 -37.25 -0.28 6.35
C LEU A 282 -37.68 1.20 6.43
N SER A 283 -38.34 1.66 5.37
CA SER A 283 -38.93 3.00 5.27
C SER A 283 -40.44 2.86 5.09
N ALA A 284 -41.24 3.58 5.88
CA ALA A 284 -42.69 3.54 5.77
C ALA A 284 -43.16 4.23 4.47
N ASN A 285 -43.56 3.39 3.49
CA ASN A 285 -44.28 3.64 2.23
C ASN A 285 -43.78 4.73 1.24
N SER A 286 -43.17 4.22 0.16
CA SER A 286 -43.51 4.38 -1.27
C SER A 286 -44.05 5.72 -1.79
N ALA A 287 -43.22 6.45 -2.55
CA ALA A 287 -43.44 6.94 -3.93
C ALA A 287 -42.62 8.22 -4.22
N SER A 288 -41.88 8.18 -5.35
CA SER A 288 -41.40 9.32 -6.15
C SER A 288 -40.66 10.52 -5.52
N ALA A 289 -39.47 10.76 -6.10
CA ALA A 289 -38.98 12.05 -6.59
C ALA A 289 -38.36 13.08 -5.61
N THR A 290 -37.03 13.20 -5.76
CA THR A 290 -36.27 14.45 -6.02
C THR A 290 -35.87 15.36 -4.85
N THR A 291 -34.54 15.54 -4.74
CA THR A 291 -33.77 16.68 -4.19
C THR A 291 -34.18 17.28 -2.85
N ALA A 292 -33.29 17.21 -1.86
CA ALA A 292 -32.35 18.30 -1.58
C ALA A 292 -31.44 17.95 -0.39
N SER A 293 -30.20 18.40 -0.53
CA SER A 293 -29.11 18.40 0.43
C SER A 293 -29.51 18.98 1.80
N SER A 294 -29.00 18.37 2.87
CA SER A 294 -28.52 19.08 4.08
C SER A 294 -27.63 18.14 4.88
N ALA A 295 -26.39 18.58 5.07
CA ALA A 295 -25.32 17.90 5.74
C ALA A 295 -25.58 17.70 7.24
N THR A 296 -25.22 16.51 7.74
CA THR A 296 -24.82 16.36 9.15
C THR A 296 -23.58 15.46 9.22
N SER A 297 -22.55 16.05 9.79
CA SER A 297 -21.21 15.57 10.07
C SER A 297 -21.17 14.21 10.79
N ASN A 298 -20.63 13.20 10.11
CA ASN A 298 -20.12 11.99 10.76
C ASN A 298 -18.70 12.26 11.27
N SER A 299 -18.55 12.32 12.60
CA SER A 299 -17.27 11.99 13.24
C SER A 299 -17.05 10.48 13.13
N ALA A 300 -16.38 10.07 12.07
CA ALA A 300 -15.72 8.77 12.00
C ALA A 300 -14.39 8.84 12.77
N ALA A 301 -14.03 7.76 13.46
CA ALA A 301 -12.73 7.59 14.09
C ALA A 301 -11.60 7.86 13.07
N PRO A 302 -10.42 8.37 13.49
CA PRO A 302 -9.35 8.68 12.56
C PRO A 302 -8.82 7.38 11.94
N ILE A 303 -9.23 7.16 10.70
CA ILE A 303 -8.65 6.18 9.77
C ILE A 303 -7.35 6.78 9.25
N SER A 304 -6.34 5.97 8.91
CA SER A 304 -5.12 6.51 8.31
C SER A 304 -5.47 7.23 7.00
N GLU A 305 -4.82 8.36 6.73
CA GLU A 305 -5.09 9.19 5.56
C GLU A 305 -4.91 8.40 4.25
N THR A 306 -4.04 7.38 4.28
CA THR A 306 -3.78 6.48 3.15
C THR A 306 -4.93 5.49 2.95
N ASP A 307 -5.48 4.93 4.03
CA ASP A 307 -6.61 4.00 3.98
C ASP A 307 -7.92 4.70 3.59
N GLN A 308 -8.08 5.98 3.98
CA GLN A 308 -9.23 6.79 3.58
C GLN A 308 -9.25 7.04 2.06
N ILE A 309 -8.08 7.19 1.43
CA ILE A 309 -7.95 7.29 -0.03
C ILE A 309 -8.35 5.96 -0.67
N THR A 310 -7.86 4.83 -0.16
CA THR A 310 -8.20 3.48 -0.67
C THR A 310 -9.71 3.19 -0.55
N GLN A 311 -10.34 3.55 0.57
CA GLN A 311 -11.77 3.34 0.77
C GLN A 311 -12.63 4.23 -0.15
N THR A 312 -12.17 5.46 -0.42
CA THR A 312 -12.81 6.36 -1.39
C THR A 312 -12.71 5.80 -2.82
N LEU A 313 -11.57 5.20 -3.16
CA LEU A 313 -11.33 4.54 -4.46
C LEU A 313 -12.20 3.29 -4.67
N GLN A 314 -12.51 2.54 -3.61
CA GLN A 314 -13.32 1.31 -3.69
C GLN A 314 -14.83 1.57 -3.87
N HIS A 315 -15.36 2.69 -3.35
CA HIS A 315 -16.80 2.98 -3.34
C HIS A 315 -17.25 4.11 -4.28
N SER A 316 -16.33 4.85 -4.91
CA SER A 316 -16.66 6.01 -5.76
C SER A 316 -16.67 5.69 -7.26
N SER A 317 -17.40 6.49 -8.03
CA SER A 317 -17.38 6.39 -9.50
C SER A 317 -16.00 6.78 -10.08
N VAL A 318 -15.61 6.15 -11.19
CA VAL A 318 -14.32 6.37 -11.88
C VAL A 318 -14.04 7.87 -12.13
N TRP A 319 -15.06 8.65 -12.44
CA TRP A 319 -14.93 10.10 -12.67
C TRP A 319 -14.58 10.89 -11.41
N ILE A 320 -15.15 10.51 -10.26
CA ILE A 320 -14.82 11.13 -8.96
C ILE A 320 -13.40 10.78 -8.55
N VAL A 321 -12.97 9.54 -8.79
CA VAL A 321 -11.59 9.09 -8.57
C VAL A 321 -10.60 9.94 -9.37
N ILE A 322 -10.82 10.04 -10.69
CA ILE A 322 -9.97 10.85 -11.58
C ILE A 322 -9.98 12.33 -11.16
N GLY A 323 -11.15 12.88 -10.84
CA GLY A 323 -11.28 14.27 -10.38
C GLY A 323 -10.55 14.55 -9.07
N THR A 324 -10.60 13.62 -8.11
CA THR A 324 -9.94 13.75 -6.80
C THR A 324 -8.42 13.65 -6.94
N PHE A 325 -7.92 12.71 -7.75
CA PHE A 325 -6.48 12.60 -8.04
C PHE A 325 -5.94 13.79 -8.82
N PHE A 326 -6.72 14.32 -9.77
CA PHE A 326 -6.38 15.57 -10.45
C PHE A 326 -6.28 16.74 -9.46
N LEU A 327 -7.24 16.85 -8.53
CA LEU A 327 -7.24 17.86 -7.49
C LEU A 327 -6.03 17.70 -6.55
N PHE A 328 -5.70 16.47 -6.13
CA PHE A 328 -4.48 16.20 -5.37
C PHE A 328 -3.23 16.60 -6.14
N GLY A 329 -3.15 16.32 -7.44
CA GLY A 329 -2.08 16.80 -8.32
C GLY A 329 -1.95 18.33 -8.31
N LEU A 330 -3.09 19.04 -8.35
CA LEU A 330 -3.12 20.49 -8.28
C LEU A 330 -2.67 21.01 -6.90
N LEU A 331 -3.08 20.38 -5.80
CA LEU A 331 -2.58 20.71 -4.46
C LEU A 331 -1.07 20.42 -4.32
N LEU A 332 -0.60 19.31 -4.88
CA LEU A 332 0.81 18.92 -4.86
C LEU A 332 1.69 19.85 -5.68
N SER A 333 1.14 20.54 -6.68
CA SER A 333 1.89 21.57 -7.42
C SER A 333 2.37 22.72 -6.53
N LEU A 334 1.72 22.93 -5.38
CA LEU A 334 2.08 23.93 -4.38
C LEU A 334 3.21 23.45 -3.46
N THR A 335 3.70 22.22 -3.63
CA THR A 335 4.77 21.65 -2.80
C THR A 335 6.14 22.25 -3.15
N PRO A 336 7.06 22.29 -2.16
CA PRO A 336 8.40 22.84 -2.36
C PRO A 336 9.24 22.09 -3.40
N CYS A 337 8.84 20.89 -3.85
CA CYS A 337 9.60 20.11 -4.82
C CYS A 337 9.28 20.47 -6.29
N VAL A 338 8.12 21.07 -6.56
CA VAL A 338 7.69 21.45 -7.93
C VAL A 338 8.09 22.89 -8.26
N PHE A 339 8.16 23.76 -7.25
CA PHE A 339 8.55 25.16 -7.41
C PHE A 339 9.92 25.40 -8.05
N PRO A 340 11.00 24.63 -7.73
CA PRO A 340 12.31 24.76 -8.37
C PRO A 340 12.30 24.51 -9.88
N MET A 341 11.25 23.86 -10.39
CA MET A 341 11.09 23.58 -11.82
C MET A 341 10.59 24.80 -12.61
N ILE A 342 9.91 25.74 -11.96
CA ILE A 342 9.42 26.97 -12.59
C ILE A 342 10.60 27.81 -13.12
N PRO A 343 11.67 28.10 -12.33
CA PRO A 343 12.88 28.75 -12.83
C PRO A 343 13.57 27.97 -13.96
N ILE A 344 13.61 26.64 -13.90
CA ILE A 344 14.24 25.80 -14.93
C ILE A 344 13.48 25.96 -16.25
N LEU A 345 12.16 25.77 -16.24
CA LEU A 345 11.31 25.96 -17.43
C LEU A 345 11.37 27.40 -17.94
N SER A 346 11.33 28.39 -17.04
CA SER A 346 11.47 29.80 -17.41
C SER A 346 12.82 30.08 -18.07
N SER A 347 13.94 29.55 -17.54
CA SER A 347 15.28 29.72 -18.12
C SER A 347 15.43 29.03 -19.49
N ILE A 348 14.81 27.86 -19.68
CA ILE A 348 14.82 27.11 -20.94
C ILE A 348 13.97 27.84 -21.99
N ILE A 349 12.80 28.34 -21.60
CA ILE A 349 11.87 29.04 -22.49
C ILE A 349 12.43 30.42 -22.84
N VAL A 350 12.87 31.22 -21.87
CA VAL A 350 13.42 32.58 -22.07
C VAL A 350 14.80 32.56 -22.73
N GLY A 351 15.60 31.51 -22.50
CA GLY A 351 16.93 31.34 -23.11
C GLY A 351 16.93 31.09 -24.63
N GLN A 352 15.76 30.92 -25.25
CA GLN A 352 15.62 30.70 -26.71
C GLN A 352 15.47 31.98 -27.55
N GLY A 353 15.54 33.17 -26.94
CA GLY A 353 15.65 34.47 -27.65
C GLY A 353 14.35 34.99 -28.29
N ASP A 354 14.45 36.12 -29.00
CA ASP A 354 13.35 37.01 -29.46
C ASP A 354 12.32 36.42 -30.46
N SER A 355 12.34 35.11 -30.73
CA SER A 355 11.39 34.42 -31.63
C SER A 355 10.35 33.55 -30.91
N LEU A 356 10.15 33.77 -29.61
CA LEU A 356 9.21 33.02 -28.80
C LEU A 356 7.76 33.45 -29.08
N THR A 357 7.05 32.63 -29.85
CA THR A 357 5.59 32.69 -29.92
C THR A 357 4.97 31.97 -28.73
N THR A 358 3.86 32.50 -28.19
CA THR A 358 3.10 31.89 -27.08
C THR A 358 2.72 30.44 -27.38
N ARG A 359 2.43 30.12 -28.66
CA ARG A 359 2.14 28.77 -29.13
C ARG A 359 3.32 27.81 -28.95
N LYS A 360 4.55 28.27 -29.19
CA LYS A 360 5.76 27.45 -29.02
C LYS A 360 6.05 27.19 -27.54
N ALA A 361 5.86 28.19 -26.67
CA ALA A 361 5.99 28.04 -25.22
C ALA A 361 4.93 27.07 -24.63
N PHE A 362 3.70 27.10 -25.15
CA PHE A 362 2.65 26.13 -24.78
C PHE A 362 2.99 24.71 -25.20
N ILE A 363 3.39 24.49 -26.46
CA ILE A 363 3.74 23.14 -26.96
C ILE A 363 4.90 22.55 -26.17
N MET A 364 5.89 23.38 -25.83
CA MET A 364 7.03 23.00 -25.01
C MET A 364 6.61 22.54 -23.61
N SER A 365 5.80 23.36 -22.94
CA SER A 365 5.28 23.04 -21.61
C SER A 365 4.37 21.81 -21.64
N LEU A 366 3.61 21.61 -22.72
CA LEU A 366 2.74 20.43 -22.91
C LEU A 366 3.56 19.15 -23.05
N VAL A 367 4.62 19.18 -23.85
CA VAL A 367 5.53 18.03 -24.06
C VAL A 367 6.25 17.68 -22.77
N TYR A 368 6.67 18.69 -22.01
CA TYR A 368 7.24 18.51 -20.67
C TYR A 368 6.29 17.76 -19.73
N VAL A 369 5.05 18.24 -19.60
CA VAL A 369 4.04 17.64 -18.70
C VAL A 369 3.63 16.24 -19.17
N LEU A 370 3.49 16.01 -20.48
CA LEU A 370 3.17 14.68 -21.01
C LEU A 370 4.29 13.67 -20.74
N ALA A 371 5.55 14.06 -20.97
CA ALA A 371 6.70 13.19 -20.67
C ALA A 371 6.74 12.83 -19.18
N MET A 372 6.53 13.81 -18.30
CA MET A 372 6.46 13.58 -16.85
C MET A 372 5.29 12.64 -16.48
N SER A 373 4.12 12.85 -17.07
CA SER A 373 2.90 12.07 -16.77
C SER A 373 3.02 10.62 -17.21
N VAL A 374 3.57 10.36 -18.41
CA VAL A 374 3.84 9.00 -18.86
C VAL A 374 4.85 8.31 -17.94
N THR A 375 5.90 9.03 -17.50
CA THR A 375 6.92 8.48 -16.62
C THR A 375 6.34 8.06 -15.28
N TYR A 376 5.53 8.90 -14.64
CA TYR A 376 4.88 8.56 -13.36
C TYR A 376 3.83 7.48 -13.48
N THR A 377 3.04 7.47 -14.55
CA THR A 377 2.08 6.39 -14.78
C THR A 377 2.79 5.05 -14.99
N VAL A 378 3.85 5.00 -15.80
CA VAL A 378 4.60 3.76 -16.02
C VAL A 378 5.28 3.32 -14.74
N ALA A 379 5.99 4.21 -14.05
CA ALA A 379 6.68 3.89 -12.80
C ALA A 379 5.69 3.43 -11.71
N GLY A 380 4.54 4.08 -11.58
CA GLY A 380 3.52 3.72 -10.60
C GLY A 380 2.75 2.45 -10.93
N VAL A 381 2.44 2.18 -12.19
CA VAL A 381 1.83 0.90 -12.61
C VAL A 381 2.82 -0.25 -12.38
N LEU A 382 4.08 -0.08 -12.79
CA LEU A 382 5.12 -1.06 -12.52
C LEU A 382 5.28 -1.28 -11.01
N ALA A 383 5.36 -0.21 -10.22
CA ALA A 383 5.47 -0.32 -8.77
C ALA A 383 4.25 -1.01 -8.12
N GLY A 384 3.04 -0.79 -8.64
CA GLY A 384 1.82 -1.45 -8.16
C GLY A 384 1.80 -2.94 -8.49
N LEU A 385 2.37 -3.32 -9.64
CA LEU A 385 2.52 -4.73 -10.07
C LEU A 385 3.62 -5.46 -9.29
N PHE A 386 4.69 -4.76 -8.88
CA PHE A 386 5.80 -5.33 -8.13
C PHE A 386 5.50 -5.56 -6.62
N GLY A 387 4.38 -5.06 -6.10
CA GLY A 387 3.85 -5.42 -4.78
C GLY A 387 4.73 -5.06 -3.57
N GLU A 388 4.37 -5.58 -2.39
CA GLU A 388 4.81 -5.23 -1.01
C GLU A 388 6.31 -4.97 -0.78
N ASN A 389 7.19 -5.40 -1.69
CA ASN A 389 8.65 -5.23 -1.58
C ASN A 389 9.17 -3.80 -1.87
N LEU A 390 8.46 -3.00 -2.66
CA LEU A 390 8.92 -1.64 -2.98
C LEU A 390 8.94 -0.73 -1.75
N GLN A 391 7.97 -0.87 -0.86
CA GLN A 391 7.88 -0.06 0.34
C GLN A 391 9.03 -0.35 1.31
N VAL A 392 9.47 -1.61 1.40
CA VAL A 392 10.64 -2.03 2.18
C VAL A 392 11.93 -1.45 1.59
N MET A 393 12.05 -1.41 0.25
CA MET A 393 13.21 -0.83 -0.41
C MET A 393 13.31 0.69 -0.20
N PHE A 394 12.19 1.42 -0.30
CA PHE A 394 12.17 2.87 -0.04
C PHE A 394 12.41 3.26 1.44
N GLN A 395 12.27 2.32 2.37
CA GLN A 395 12.56 2.53 3.79
C GLN A 395 14.00 2.18 4.19
N ASN A 396 14.82 1.68 3.27
CA ASN A 396 16.21 1.38 3.57
C ASN A 396 16.97 2.68 3.95
N PRO A 397 17.67 2.73 5.10
CA PRO A 397 18.42 3.90 5.55
C PRO A 397 19.38 4.47 4.50
N TRP A 398 19.97 3.61 3.68
CA TRP A 398 20.87 4.04 2.59
C TRP A 398 20.15 4.84 1.50
N ILE A 399 18.93 4.44 1.14
CA ILE A 399 18.13 5.10 0.09
C ILE A 399 17.61 6.44 0.59
N ILE A 400 17.02 6.48 1.78
CA ILE A 400 16.57 7.73 2.41
C ILE A 400 17.75 8.68 2.61
N GLY A 401 18.91 8.18 3.07
CA GLY A 401 20.13 8.97 3.24
C GLY A 401 20.62 9.57 1.91
N SER A 402 20.58 8.80 0.82
CA SER A 402 20.93 9.29 -0.52
C SER A 402 19.98 10.41 -0.98
N PHE A 403 18.67 10.25 -0.79
CA PHE A 403 17.71 11.30 -1.15
C PHE A 403 17.87 12.56 -0.29
N ALA A 404 18.02 12.42 1.03
CA ALA A 404 18.27 13.55 1.93
C ALA A 404 19.53 14.32 1.50
N LEU A 405 20.60 13.63 1.12
CA LEU A 405 21.83 14.24 0.61
C LEU A 405 21.59 14.99 -0.71
N ILE A 406 20.79 14.44 -1.64
CA ILE A 406 20.41 15.15 -2.87
C ILE A 406 19.64 16.44 -2.55
N PHE A 407 18.69 16.42 -1.61
CA PHE A 407 17.96 17.63 -1.21
C PHE A 407 18.87 18.69 -0.58
N VAL A 408 19.84 18.28 0.26
CA VAL A 408 20.85 19.20 0.81
C VAL A 408 21.69 19.83 -0.30
N LEU A 409 22.14 19.03 -1.27
CA LEU A 409 22.91 19.53 -2.41
C LEU A 409 22.09 20.49 -3.29
N LEU A 410 20.82 20.18 -3.54
CA LEU A 410 19.95 21.08 -4.32
C LEU A 410 19.68 22.40 -3.57
N SER A 411 19.50 22.35 -2.25
CA SER A 411 19.32 23.54 -1.43
C SER A 411 20.56 24.45 -1.45
N PHE A 412 21.76 23.88 -1.32
CA PHE A 412 23.01 24.65 -1.41
C PHE A 412 23.21 25.28 -2.81
N SER A 413 22.70 24.65 -3.86
CA SER A 413 22.67 25.26 -5.19
C SER A 413 21.70 26.46 -5.26
N MET A 414 20.54 26.38 -4.60
CA MET A 414 19.57 27.48 -4.52
C MET A 414 20.06 28.67 -3.69
N PHE A 415 20.89 28.45 -2.66
CA PHE A 415 21.58 29.52 -1.94
C PHE A 415 22.74 30.15 -2.73
N GLY A 416 23.07 29.61 -3.91
CA GLY A 416 24.13 30.16 -4.76
C GLY A 416 25.55 29.84 -4.27
N PHE A 417 25.74 28.90 -3.34
CA PHE A 417 27.09 28.45 -2.91
C PHE A 417 27.87 27.84 -4.06
N TYR A 418 27.16 27.16 -4.97
CA TYR A 418 27.67 26.71 -6.26
C TYR A 418 26.54 26.68 -7.28
N GLU A 419 26.81 27.14 -8.50
CA GLU A 419 25.95 26.78 -9.63
C GLU A 419 26.42 25.41 -10.14
N LEU A 420 25.49 24.47 -10.35
CA LEU A 420 25.74 23.23 -11.08
C LEU A 420 25.98 23.56 -12.58
N GLN A 421 27.07 24.25 -12.88
CA GLN A 421 27.49 24.47 -14.25
C GLN A 421 28.15 23.19 -14.76
N LEU A 422 27.56 22.60 -15.81
CA LEU A 422 28.16 21.48 -16.52
C LEU A 422 29.60 21.84 -16.90
N PRO A 423 30.59 20.95 -16.73
CA PRO A 423 31.97 21.22 -17.08
C PRO A 423 32.04 21.75 -18.52
N SER A 424 32.79 22.82 -18.76
CA SER A 424 32.82 23.52 -20.05
C SER A 424 33.14 22.61 -21.25
N ALA A 425 33.83 21.49 -21.03
CA ALA A 425 34.06 20.45 -22.04
C ALA A 425 32.80 19.64 -22.40
N LEU A 426 31.94 19.32 -21.42
CA LEU A 426 30.65 18.67 -21.65
C LEU A 426 29.65 19.67 -22.23
N GLN A 427 29.65 20.90 -21.69
CA GLN A 427 28.78 21.97 -22.14
C GLN A 427 29.07 22.35 -23.59
N SER A 428 30.34 22.43 -24.01
CA SER A 428 30.77 22.69 -25.40
C SER A 428 30.51 21.52 -26.36
N LYS A 429 30.57 20.27 -25.89
CA LYS A 429 30.15 19.08 -26.67
C LYS A 429 28.63 19.05 -26.87
N ILE A 430 27.86 19.29 -25.81
CA ILE A 430 26.40 19.34 -25.85
C ILE A 430 25.93 20.52 -26.69
N THR A 431 26.53 21.71 -26.57
CA THR A 431 26.20 22.85 -27.43
C THR A 431 26.63 22.65 -28.87
N ASN A 432 27.73 21.96 -29.17
CA ASN A 432 28.07 21.60 -30.57
C ASN A 432 27.11 20.54 -31.16
N LEU A 433 26.68 19.56 -30.37
CA LEU A 433 25.63 18.62 -30.78
C LEU A 433 24.29 19.34 -30.97
N SER A 434 23.97 20.26 -30.05
CA SER A 434 22.74 21.04 -30.07
C SER A 434 22.72 22.12 -31.15
N ASN A 435 23.88 22.67 -31.56
CA ASN A 435 23.99 23.57 -32.72
C ASN A 435 23.92 22.81 -34.05
N LYS A 436 24.34 21.54 -34.09
CA LYS A 436 24.13 20.67 -35.25
C LYS A 436 22.67 20.24 -35.43
N GLN A 437 21.88 20.23 -34.35
CA GLN A 437 20.43 20.11 -34.44
C GLN A 437 19.81 21.51 -34.62
N GLN A 438 19.51 21.92 -35.85
CA GLN A 438 18.63 23.06 -36.16
C GLN A 438 17.15 22.83 -35.75
N GLY A 439 16.90 22.11 -34.66
CA GLY A 439 15.58 21.70 -34.19
C GLY A 439 15.58 21.49 -32.69
N GLY A 440 16.23 22.39 -31.94
CA GLY A 440 15.91 22.54 -30.53
C GLY A 440 14.42 22.81 -30.43
N THR A 441 13.69 21.99 -29.69
CA THR A 441 13.10 22.42 -28.42
C THR A 441 12.36 21.25 -27.72
N LEU A 442 11.68 20.35 -28.45
CA LEU A 442 10.79 19.32 -27.86
C LEU A 442 11.50 18.11 -27.23
N THR A 443 12.45 17.47 -27.92
CA THR A 443 13.09 16.24 -27.43
C THR A 443 13.90 16.48 -26.16
N GLY A 444 14.63 17.60 -26.09
CA GLY A 444 15.35 18.00 -24.88
C GLY A 444 14.42 18.28 -23.69
N VAL A 445 13.26 18.86 -23.97
CA VAL A 445 12.24 19.11 -22.94
C VAL A 445 11.55 17.81 -22.48
N ALA A 446 11.34 16.84 -23.37
CA ALA A 446 10.83 15.52 -22.99
C ALA A 446 11.82 14.76 -22.09
N ILE A 447 13.12 14.78 -22.40
CA ILE A 447 14.17 14.15 -21.58
C ILE A 447 14.24 14.83 -20.20
N MET A 448 14.20 16.17 -20.17
CA MET A 448 14.17 16.90 -18.90
C MET A 448 12.90 16.59 -18.10
N GLY A 449 11.74 16.42 -18.75
CA GLY A 449 10.51 15.98 -18.09
C GLY A 449 10.61 14.59 -17.45
N PHE A 450 11.25 13.64 -18.14
CA PHE A 450 11.52 12.30 -17.59
C PHE A 450 12.45 12.36 -16.37
N LEU A 451 13.59 13.06 -16.48
CA LEU A 451 14.54 13.21 -15.37
C LEU A 451 13.91 13.90 -14.16
N SER A 452 13.04 14.87 -14.41
CA SER A 452 12.32 15.62 -13.38
C SER A 452 11.32 14.75 -12.63
N ALA A 453 10.66 13.81 -13.30
CA ALA A 453 9.81 12.82 -12.64
C ALA A 453 10.60 11.98 -11.62
N LEU A 454 11.82 11.55 -11.94
CA LEU A 454 12.65 10.79 -10.99
C LEU A 454 13.02 11.62 -9.74
N ILE A 455 13.31 12.91 -9.92
CA ILE A 455 13.71 13.80 -8.82
C ILE A 455 12.53 14.14 -7.90
N VAL A 456 11.34 14.31 -8.47
CA VAL A 456 10.13 14.73 -7.73
C VAL A 456 9.44 13.52 -7.07
N GLY A 457 9.76 12.29 -7.47
CA GLY A 457 9.20 11.04 -6.93
C GLY A 457 9.12 10.96 -5.40
N PRO A 458 10.17 11.28 -4.62
CA PRO A 458 10.15 11.24 -3.16
C PRO A 458 9.09 12.16 -2.53
N CYS A 459 8.75 13.29 -3.18
CA CYS A 459 7.79 14.24 -2.64
C CYS A 459 6.32 13.89 -2.95
N VAL A 460 6.10 12.93 -3.86
CA VAL A 460 4.77 12.48 -4.30
C VAL A 460 4.43 11.11 -3.68
N ALA A 461 5.29 10.59 -2.80
CA ALA A 461 5.18 9.26 -2.21
C ALA A 461 3.84 8.99 -1.49
N PRO A 462 3.25 9.90 -0.68
CA PRO A 462 2.02 9.57 0.06
C PRO A 462 0.78 9.36 -0.84
N PRO A 463 0.47 10.26 -1.81
CA PRO A 463 -0.61 10.00 -2.77
C PRO A 463 -0.34 8.79 -3.69
N LEU A 464 0.93 8.58 -4.07
CA LEU A 464 1.34 7.40 -4.82
C LEU A 464 1.06 6.12 -4.02
N ALA A 465 1.36 6.08 -2.72
CA ALA A 465 1.14 4.90 -1.88
C ALA A 465 -0.34 4.48 -1.85
N GLY A 466 -1.28 5.44 -1.71
CA GLY A 466 -2.72 5.13 -1.78
C GLY A 466 -3.15 4.52 -3.12
N ALA A 467 -2.63 5.03 -4.24
CA ALA A 467 -2.90 4.45 -5.56
C ALA A 467 -2.26 3.07 -5.74
N LEU A 468 -1.04 2.87 -5.23
CA LEU A 468 -0.33 1.60 -5.28
C LEU A 468 -1.04 0.52 -4.46
N ILE A 469 -1.51 0.86 -3.26
CA ILE A 469 -2.29 -0.03 -2.39
C ILE A 469 -3.59 -0.43 -3.09
N TYR A 470 -4.28 0.50 -3.74
CA TYR A 470 -5.47 0.20 -4.52
C TYR A 470 -5.19 -0.77 -5.69
N ILE A 471 -4.15 -0.51 -6.49
CA ILE A 471 -3.74 -1.40 -7.59
C ILE A 471 -3.37 -2.78 -7.05
N GLY A 472 -2.63 -2.85 -5.93
CA GLY A 472 -2.20 -4.09 -5.30
C GLY A 472 -3.35 -4.92 -4.73
N GLN A 473 -4.38 -4.28 -4.16
CA GLN A 473 -5.54 -4.97 -3.58
C GLN A 473 -6.60 -5.36 -4.62
N THR A 474 -6.83 -4.53 -5.64
CA THR A 474 -7.92 -4.72 -6.61
C THR A 474 -7.46 -5.37 -7.92
N GLY A 475 -6.16 -5.29 -8.24
CA GLY A 475 -5.61 -5.75 -9.52
C GLY A 475 -5.98 -4.88 -10.72
N ASP A 476 -6.70 -3.76 -10.55
CA ASP A 476 -7.08 -2.85 -11.64
C ASP A 476 -5.97 -1.83 -11.93
N ALA A 477 -4.96 -2.27 -12.68
CA ALA A 477 -3.83 -1.46 -13.11
C ALA A 477 -4.25 -0.30 -14.05
N LEU A 478 -5.37 -0.43 -14.78
CA LEU A 478 -5.82 0.59 -15.73
C LEU A 478 -6.43 1.79 -14.99
N LEU A 479 -7.29 1.52 -14.01
CA LEU A 479 -7.90 2.57 -13.19
C LEU A 479 -6.85 3.29 -12.33
N GLY A 480 -5.95 2.54 -11.69
CA GLY A 480 -4.84 3.13 -10.94
C GLY A 480 -3.87 3.93 -11.85
N GLY A 481 -3.53 3.40 -13.03
CA GLY A 481 -2.68 4.10 -13.99
C GLY A 481 -3.29 5.40 -14.53
N THR A 482 -4.59 5.40 -14.83
CA THR A 482 -5.31 6.61 -15.27
C THR A 482 -5.46 7.64 -14.15
N ALA A 483 -5.65 7.22 -12.90
CA ALA A 483 -5.63 8.11 -11.73
C ALA A 483 -4.26 8.78 -11.54
N LEU A 484 -3.16 8.01 -11.65
CA LEU A 484 -1.80 8.56 -11.59
C LEU A 484 -1.48 9.52 -12.73
N PHE A 485 -1.98 9.21 -13.94
CA PHE A 485 -1.85 10.10 -15.09
C PHE A 485 -2.60 11.43 -14.86
N ALA A 486 -3.83 11.37 -14.35
CA ALA A 486 -4.64 12.54 -14.03
C ALA A 486 -4.00 13.41 -12.95
N MET A 487 -3.42 12.80 -11.92
CA MET A 487 -2.66 13.50 -10.88
C MET A 487 -1.45 14.25 -11.47
N SER A 488 -0.66 13.59 -12.32
CA SER A 488 0.51 14.23 -12.95
C SER A 488 0.10 15.39 -13.87
N ILE A 489 -1.00 15.26 -14.61
CA ILE A 489 -1.57 16.38 -15.37
C ILE A 489 -1.99 17.52 -14.43
N GLY A 490 -2.67 17.22 -13.32
CA GLY A 490 -3.08 18.23 -12.32
C GLY A 490 -1.90 19.05 -11.80
N MET A 491 -0.76 18.40 -11.54
CA MET A 491 0.48 19.07 -11.13
C MET A 491 1.11 19.90 -12.27
N GLY A 492 0.95 19.47 -13.51
CA GLY A 492 1.45 20.17 -14.71
C GLY A 492 0.63 21.38 -15.13
N VAL A 493 -0.63 21.50 -14.71
CA VAL A 493 -1.52 22.62 -15.09
C VAL A 493 -0.94 23.99 -14.69
N PRO A 494 -0.47 24.20 -13.44
CA PRO A 494 0.17 25.47 -13.07
C PRO A 494 1.44 25.75 -13.88
N LEU A 495 2.24 24.73 -14.19
CA LEU A 495 3.44 24.87 -15.02
C LEU A 495 3.08 25.26 -16.46
N LEU A 496 2.01 24.71 -17.03
CA LEU A 496 1.49 25.10 -18.34
C LEU A 496 1.03 26.56 -18.33
N LEU A 497 0.29 26.97 -17.29
CA LEU A 497 -0.23 28.33 -17.15
C LEU A 497 0.91 29.35 -17.00
N LEU A 498 1.93 29.02 -16.20
CA LEU A 498 3.11 29.87 -16.03
C LEU A 498 4.00 29.88 -17.27
N GLY A 499 4.23 28.72 -17.90
CA GLY A 499 5.05 28.60 -19.11
C GLY A 499 4.45 29.32 -20.32
N THR A 500 3.11 29.31 -20.47
CA THR A 500 2.41 30.12 -21.49
C THR A 500 2.44 31.61 -21.21
N SER A 501 2.46 32.00 -19.93
CA SER A 501 2.48 33.39 -19.47
C SER A 501 3.88 33.98 -19.30
N ALA A 502 4.93 33.16 -19.39
CA ALA A 502 6.31 33.51 -19.07
C ALA A 502 6.89 34.65 -19.93
N GLY A 503 6.34 34.89 -21.12
CA GLY A 503 6.74 36.00 -22.00
C GLY A 503 6.04 37.34 -21.73
N LYS A 504 4.96 37.37 -20.93
CA LYS A 504 4.10 38.56 -20.79
C LYS A 504 3.80 38.97 -19.34
N LEU A 505 3.79 38.00 -18.41
CA LEU A 505 3.39 38.21 -17.01
C LEU A 505 4.53 38.08 -16.01
N LEU A 506 5.59 37.34 -16.35
CA LEU A 506 6.70 37.09 -15.43
C LEU A 506 7.73 38.24 -15.51
N PRO A 507 8.05 38.93 -14.41
CA PRO A 507 9.11 39.92 -14.38
C PRO A 507 10.46 39.26 -14.69
N LYS A 508 11.37 40.01 -15.31
CA LYS A 508 12.74 39.54 -15.56
C LYS A 508 13.35 39.02 -14.26
N ALA A 509 14.06 37.89 -14.34
CA ALA A 509 14.85 37.34 -13.25
C ALA A 509 15.72 38.45 -12.62
N GLY A 510 15.42 38.81 -11.37
CA GLY A 510 16.07 39.90 -10.63
C GLY A 510 16.06 39.60 -9.13
N MET A 511 16.23 40.62 -8.28
CA MET A 511 16.34 40.48 -6.81
C MET A 511 15.19 39.71 -6.13
N TRP A 512 13.98 39.75 -6.70
CA TRP A 512 12.85 38.99 -6.17
C TRP A 512 13.05 37.47 -6.30
N MET A 513 13.68 37.00 -7.39
CA MET A 513 13.91 35.58 -7.62
C MET A 513 14.92 34.99 -6.63
N GLU A 514 15.93 35.77 -6.22
CA GLU A 514 16.90 35.34 -5.21
C GLU A 514 16.26 35.17 -3.83
N ASN A 515 15.33 36.05 -3.45
CA ASN A 515 14.56 35.89 -2.21
C ASN A 515 13.69 34.63 -2.24
N VAL A 516 13.06 34.35 -3.39
CA VAL A 516 12.24 33.13 -3.58
C VAL A 516 13.11 31.87 -3.49
N LYS A 517 14.26 31.83 -4.17
CA LYS A 517 15.22 30.71 -4.09
C LYS A 517 15.67 30.45 -2.66
N ALA A 518 15.96 31.49 -1.89
CA ALA A 518 16.38 31.35 -0.50
C ALA A 518 15.29 30.74 0.39
N VAL A 519 14.03 31.21 0.26
CA VAL A 519 12.90 30.65 1.03
C VAL A 519 12.68 29.17 0.68
N PHE A 520 12.70 28.81 -0.60
CA PHE A 520 12.53 27.42 -1.03
C PHE A 520 13.74 26.54 -0.68
N GLY A 521 14.96 27.09 -0.67
CA GLY A 521 16.17 26.41 -0.19
C GLY A 521 16.05 26.00 1.28
N VAL A 522 15.57 26.92 2.14
CA VAL A 522 15.31 26.63 3.56
C VAL A 522 14.22 25.55 3.71
N LEU A 523 13.11 25.65 2.96
CA LEU A 523 12.06 24.63 2.97
C LEU A 523 12.59 23.25 2.55
N MET A 524 13.42 23.18 1.51
CA MET A 524 14.05 21.93 1.07
C MET A 524 14.98 21.33 2.13
N LEU A 525 15.74 22.15 2.87
CA LEU A 525 16.50 21.65 4.03
C LEU A 525 15.58 21.15 5.13
N GLY A 526 14.44 21.81 5.38
CA GLY A 526 13.45 21.33 6.33
C GLY A 526 12.92 19.94 5.98
N VAL A 527 12.59 19.71 4.71
CA VAL A 527 12.17 18.37 4.21
C VAL A 527 13.31 17.36 4.31
N ALA A 528 14.55 17.76 4.00
CA ALA A 528 15.71 16.87 4.13
C ALA A 528 15.96 16.44 5.58
N ILE A 529 15.86 17.37 6.54
CA ILE A 529 15.96 17.07 7.98
C ILE A 529 14.80 16.18 8.41
N TRP A 530 13.58 16.45 7.95
CA TRP A 530 12.41 15.63 8.25
C TRP A 530 12.54 14.19 7.70
N MET A 531 13.10 14.01 6.51
CA MET A 531 13.43 12.66 6.00
C MET A 531 14.55 12.00 6.82
N ALA A 532 15.58 12.76 7.20
CA ALA A 532 16.71 12.25 7.97
C ALA A 532 16.33 11.88 9.42
N ASP A 533 15.27 12.47 9.97
CA ASP A 533 14.69 12.15 11.29
C ASP A 533 14.32 10.66 11.42
N ARG A 534 14.01 10.00 10.31
CA ARG A 534 13.69 8.56 10.30
C ARG A 534 14.90 7.66 10.59
N ILE A 535 16.12 8.19 10.51
CA ILE A 535 17.37 7.43 10.66
C ILE A 535 18.25 8.02 11.76
N LEU A 536 18.14 9.32 12.02
CA LEU A 536 18.94 10.03 13.00
C LEU A 536 18.28 9.99 14.38
N PRO A 537 19.07 9.93 15.47
CA PRO A 537 18.53 10.05 16.82
C PRO A 537 17.94 11.45 17.04
N GLU A 538 16.87 11.52 17.83
CA GLU A 538 16.06 12.73 18.08
C GLU A 538 16.89 13.95 18.51
N SER A 539 17.99 13.73 19.25
CA SER A 539 18.92 14.77 19.66
C SER A 539 19.62 15.46 18.48
N VAL A 540 20.05 14.69 17.48
CA VAL A 540 20.70 15.22 16.28
C VAL A 540 19.70 15.96 15.42
N THR A 541 18.48 15.43 15.27
CA THR A 541 17.42 16.12 14.52
C THR A 541 17.09 17.48 15.14
N MET A 542 16.99 17.57 16.47
CA MET A 542 16.76 18.85 17.12
C MET A 542 17.89 19.87 16.89
N VAL A 543 19.16 19.44 16.91
CA VAL A 543 20.29 20.32 16.57
C VAL A 543 20.20 20.79 15.11
N LEU A 544 19.82 19.90 14.19
CA LEU A 544 19.65 20.25 12.78
C LEU A 544 18.53 21.28 12.57
N TRP A 545 17.38 21.10 13.22
CA TRP A 545 16.28 22.08 13.20
C TRP A 545 16.69 23.41 13.81
N ALA A 546 17.36 23.40 14.98
CA ALA A 546 17.85 24.63 15.61
C ALA A 546 18.86 25.37 14.71
N THR A 547 19.78 24.64 14.07
CA THR A 547 20.78 25.19 13.14
C THR A 547 20.11 25.77 11.90
N LEU A 548 19.11 25.09 11.34
CA LEU A 548 18.35 25.57 10.19
C LEU A 548 17.59 26.88 10.51
N LEU A 549 16.89 26.92 11.65
CA LEU A 549 16.12 28.09 12.08
C LEU A 549 17.03 29.29 12.38
N MET A 550 18.16 29.04 13.04
CA MET A 550 19.14 30.08 13.34
C MET A 550 19.84 30.59 12.08
N GLY A 551 20.23 29.70 11.17
CA GLY A 551 20.79 30.07 9.86
C GLY A 551 19.81 30.90 9.01
N SER A 552 18.53 30.51 9.02
CA SER A 552 17.46 31.24 8.32
C SER A 552 17.25 32.64 8.91
N ALA A 553 17.30 32.77 10.25
CA ALA A 553 17.19 34.06 10.93
C ALA A 553 18.35 35.01 10.61
N ILE A 554 19.58 34.48 10.54
CA ILE A 554 20.76 35.25 10.14
C ILE A 554 20.62 35.71 8.68
N TYR A 555 20.17 34.83 7.78
CA TYR A 555 19.95 35.15 6.37
C TYR A 555 18.89 36.23 6.15
N LEU A 556 17.85 36.30 7.00
CA LEU A 556 16.83 37.36 7.02
C LEU A 556 17.35 38.71 7.57
N GLY A 557 18.61 38.77 8.03
CA GLY A 557 19.23 39.99 8.54
C GLY A 557 18.74 40.36 9.95
N ALA A 558 18.38 39.38 10.79
CA ALA A 558 17.92 39.60 12.15
C ALA A 558 18.95 40.36 13.03
N LEU A 559 20.25 40.22 12.74
CA LEU A 559 21.35 40.87 13.44
C LEU A 559 21.83 42.17 12.79
N GLU A 560 21.29 42.56 11.62
CA GLU A 560 21.71 43.77 10.93
C GLU A 560 21.03 45.03 11.51
N PRO A 561 21.76 46.16 11.66
CA PRO A 561 21.18 47.40 12.14
C PRO A 561 20.06 47.91 11.22
N ILE A 562 19.06 48.56 11.81
CA ILE A 562 17.86 49.04 11.12
C ILE A 562 18.18 50.39 10.48
N GLY A 563 18.65 50.40 9.22
CA GLY A 563 18.71 51.62 8.41
C GLY A 563 17.32 52.07 7.93
N GLU A 564 17.26 53.17 7.15
CA GLU A 564 16.04 53.64 6.45
C GLU A 564 15.60 52.65 5.36
N LYS A 565 14.98 51.53 5.73
CA LYS A 565 14.45 50.53 4.80
C LYS A 565 12.93 50.38 4.92
N SER A 566 12.32 50.02 3.78
CA SER A 566 10.89 49.75 3.55
C SER A 566 10.24 48.87 4.63
N GLY A 567 8.95 49.09 4.93
CA GLY A 567 8.18 48.35 5.95
C GLY A 567 8.25 46.82 5.82
N TRP A 568 8.36 46.29 4.60
CA TRP A 568 8.53 44.84 4.36
C TRP A 568 9.83 44.26 4.93
N SER A 569 10.91 45.05 4.97
CA SER A 569 12.18 44.62 5.57
C SER A 569 12.11 44.57 7.11
N LYS A 570 11.28 45.42 7.73
CA LYS A 570 11.05 45.39 9.19
C LYS A 570 10.26 44.15 9.59
N LEU A 571 9.29 43.74 8.78
CA LEU A 571 8.49 42.53 9.00
C LEU A 571 9.36 41.26 8.84
N ALA A 572 10.18 41.17 7.79
CA ALA A 572 11.12 40.07 7.59
C ALA A 572 12.12 39.91 8.76
N LYS A 573 12.62 41.02 9.31
CA LYS A 573 13.47 41.02 10.51
C LYS A 573 12.74 40.53 11.76
N SER A 574 11.48 40.94 11.95
CA SER A 574 10.65 40.46 13.06
C SER A 574 10.49 38.93 13.02
N ILE A 575 10.17 38.39 11.84
CA ILE A 575 10.10 36.94 11.61
C ILE A 575 11.46 36.27 11.89
N GLY A 576 12.57 36.86 11.41
CA GLY A 576 13.91 36.37 11.70
C GLY A 576 14.22 36.31 13.20
N PHE A 577 13.83 37.32 13.97
CA PHE A 577 14.04 37.35 15.41
C PHE A 577 13.21 36.29 16.16
N ILE A 578 11.97 36.06 15.72
CA ILE A 578 11.12 34.98 16.26
C ILE A 578 11.75 33.61 15.99
N LEU A 579 12.21 33.36 14.75
CA LEU A 579 12.88 32.13 14.36
C LEU A 579 14.19 31.91 15.15
N MET A 580 14.97 32.97 15.36
CA MET A 580 16.20 32.92 16.17
C MET A 580 15.89 32.56 17.62
N THR A 581 14.88 33.21 18.21
CA THR A 581 14.47 32.96 19.60
C THR A 581 13.99 31.52 19.77
N TYR A 582 13.21 31.00 18.82
CA TYR A 582 12.76 29.62 18.82
C TYR A 582 13.92 28.61 18.63
N GLY A 583 14.88 28.90 17.76
CA GLY A 583 16.10 28.11 17.61
C GLY A 583 16.95 28.04 18.88
N VAL A 584 17.07 29.15 19.62
CA VAL A 584 17.75 29.19 20.93
C VAL A 584 16.97 28.38 21.98
N ILE A 585 15.64 28.50 21.98
CA ILE A 585 14.76 27.72 22.85
C ILE A 585 14.93 26.20 22.64
N LEU A 586 15.04 25.74 21.38
CA LEU A 586 15.32 24.34 21.07
C LEU A 586 16.67 23.89 21.65
N PHE A 587 17.71 24.75 21.57
CA PHE A 587 19.02 24.47 22.15
C PHE A 587 18.98 24.37 23.68
N ILE A 588 18.22 25.25 24.33
CA ILE A 588 18.01 25.24 25.79
C ILE A 588 17.20 24.00 26.23
N GLY A 589 16.17 23.63 25.45
CA GLY A 589 15.39 22.42 25.67
C GLY A 589 16.23 21.15 25.55
N LEU A 590 17.07 21.06 24.51
CA LEU A 590 18.01 19.96 24.33
C LEU A 590 19.05 19.90 25.46
N ALA A 591 19.59 21.05 25.89
CA ALA A 591 20.49 21.11 27.04
C ALA A 591 19.80 20.68 28.35
N GLY A 592 18.48 20.85 28.44
CA GLY A 592 17.65 20.34 29.52
C GLY A 592 17.31 18.85 29.40
N GLY A 593 17.67 18.17 28.31
CA GLY A 593 17.34 16.77 28.05
C GLY A 593 15.98 16.55 27.38
N SER A 594 15.34 17.59 26.84
CA SER A 594 14.13 17.41 26.02
C SER A 594 14.47 16.62 24.77
N LYS A 595 13.52 15.77 24.35
CA LYS A 595 13.54 15.01 23.08
C LYS A 595 12.47 15.47 22.09
N ASP A 596 11.58 16.38 22.49
CA ASP A 596 10.46 16.84 21.68
C ASP A 596 10.70 18.28 21.16
N ALA A 597 10.77 18.43 19.82
CA ALA A 597 10.95 19.72 19.16
C ALA A 597 9.73 20.66 19.31
N LEU A 598 8.53 20.11 19.51
CA LEU A 598 7.30 20.91 19.69
C LEU A 598 7.13 21.40 21.13
N GLN A 599 7.74 20.73 22.12
CA GLN A 599 7.64 21.08 23.55
C GLN A 599 9.02 21.13 24.24
N PRO A 600 9.97 21.96 23.77
CA PRO A 600 11.34 21.96 24.27
C PRO A 600 11.47 22.38 25.74
N LEU A 601 10.53 23.18 26.27
CA LEU A 601 10.60 23.71 27.63
C LEU A 601 9.88 22.86 28.69
N LYS A 602 9.22 21.76 28.31
CA LYS A 602 8.45 20.94 29.26
C LYS A 602 9.32 20.39 30.39
N VAL A 603 10.60 20.16 30.10
CA VAL A 603 11.58 19.68 31.10
C VAL A 603 11.83 20.70 32.22
N TYR A 604 11.52 21.98 32.01
CA TYR A 604 11.68 23.04 33.01
C TYR A 604 10.37 23.45 33.69
N GLN A 605 9.23 22.81 33.37
CA GLN A 605 7.93 23.09 34.01
C GLN A 605 7.73 22.36 35.36
N GLY A 606 8.73 21.63 35.85
CA GLY A 606 8.77 21.08 37.22
C GLY A 606 9.45 22.05 38.18
N GLY A 607 8.66 22.72 39.03
CA GLY A 607 9.14 23.63 40.06
C GLY A 607 10.06 22.96 41.09
N ALA A 608 10.91 23.78 41.70
CA ALA A 608 11.93 23.43 42.67
C ALA A 608 11.41 22.58 43.84
N ASP A 609 11.60 21.27 43.74
CA ASP A 609 11.88 20.40 44.89
C ASP A 609 12.94 19.39 44.48
N GLY A 610 14.07 19.43 45.17
CA GLY A 610 15.15 18.48 45.00
C GLY A 610 14.69 17.10 45.43
N SER A 611 14.26 16.28 44.47
CA SER A 611 14.14 14.84 44.62
C SER A 611 14.30 14.20 43.24
N SER A 612 15.42 13.50 43.11
CA SER A 612 15.79 12.50 42.11
C SER A 612 14.67 12.04 41.18
N ALA A 613 14.94 12.16 39.87
CA ALA A 613 14.34 11.34 38.82
C ALA A 613 12.81 11.15 38.93
N ALA A 614 12.05 12.08 38.34
CA ALA A 614 10.93 11.66 37.51
C ALA A 614 11.54 10.88 36.33
N ALA A 615 11.95 9.64 36.61
CA ALA A 615 12.14 8.64 35.58
C ALA A 615 10.88 8.69 34.73
N GLU A 616 11.05 8.90 33.43
CA GLU A 616 10.03 8.53 32.45
C GLU A 616 9.39 7.24 32.96
N GLN A 617 8.12 7.27 33.39
CA GLN A 617 7.37 6.06 33.74
C GLN A 617 7.04 5.36 32.42
N HIS A 618 8.07 4.99 31.67
CA HIS A 618 7.96 4.14 30.52
C HIS A 618 7.75 2.73 31.05
N LEU A 619 6.75 2.06 30.48
CA LEU A 619 6.55 0.64 30.71
C LEU A 619 7.86 -0.10 30.40
N ALA A 620 8.38 -0.84 31.36
CA ALA A 620 9.64 -1.56 31.21
C ALA A 620 9.40 -2.81 30.35
N PHE A 621 9.52 -2.66 29.03
CA PHE A 621 9.42 -3.77 28.09
C PHE A 621 10.69 -4.62 28.12
N LYS A 622 10.52 -5.94 28.23
CA LYS A 622 11.59 -6.91 28.02
C LYS A 622 11.65 -7.28 26.55
N ARG A 623 12.79 -7.07 25.89
CA ARG A 623 12.95 -7.42 24.48
C ARG A 623 13.07 -8.92 24.28
N VAL A 624 12.44 -9.42 23.22
CA VAL A 624 12.45 -10.83 22.81
C VAL A 624 12.77 -10.89 21.32
N ALA A 625 13.84 -11.60 20.96
CA ALA A 625 14.33 -11.63 19.58
C ALA A 625 13.94 -12.93 18.84
N THR A 626 13.62 -14.00 19.58
CA THR A 626 13.37 -15.31 18.99
C THR A 626 12.08 -15.96 19.49
N LEU A 627 11.54 -16.88 18.68
CA LEU A 627 10.38 -17.70 19.04
C LEU A 627 10.62 -18.55 20.29
N ASP A 628 11.85 -19.01 20.51
CA ASP A 628 12.18 -19.87 21.65
C ASP A 628 12.23 -19.09 22.95
N GLU A 629 12.76 -17.85 22.93
CA GLU A 629 12.68 -16.93 24.07
C GLU A 629 11.23 -16.56 24.40
N LEU A 630 10.39 -16.32 23.39
CA LEU A 630 8.98 -16.03 23.61
C LEU A 630 8.26 -17.23 24.23
N LYS A 631 8.47 -18.44 23.70
CA LYS A 631 7.88 -19.67 24.25
C LYS A 631 8.32 -19.92 25.70
N ALA A 632 9.58 -19.63 26.03
CA ALA A 632 10.10 -19.78 27.38
C ALA A 632 9.42 -18.83 28.39
N GLU A 633 9.09 -17.60 27.97
CA GLU A 633 8.33 -16.66 28.80
C GLU A 633 6.86 -17.06 28.91
N VAL A 634 6.23 -17.44 27.79
CA VAL A 634 4.83 -17.90 27.75
C VAL A 634 4.62 -19.15 28.60
N ALA A 635 5.61 -20.05 28.67
CA ALA A 635 5.56 -21.26 29.49
C ALA A 635 5.50 -21.00 31.01
N LYS A 636 5.80 -19.78 31.47
CA LYS A 636 5.69 -19.42 32.90
C LYS A 636 4.26 -19.21 33.37
N GLY A 637 3.28 -19.18 32.45
CA GLY A 637 1.85 -19.07 32.76
C GLY A 637 1.42 -17.71 33.31
N GLN A 638 2.29 -16.70 33.30
CA GLN A 638 1.94 -15.34 33.71
C GLN A 638 1.21 -14.59 32.58
N PRO A 639 0.32 -13.63 32.90
CA PRO A 639 -0.30 -12.78 31.89
C PRO A 639 0.80 -11.99 31.17
N ILE A 640 0.85 -12.11 29.85
CA ILE A 640 1.87 -11.48 29.00
C ILE A 640 1.19 -10.58 27.97
N MET A 641 1.75 -9.40 27.77
CA MET A 641 1.45 -8.54 26.64
C MET A 641 2.70 -8.48 25.76
N LEU A 642 2.58 -8.95 24.51
CA LEU A 642 3.65 -8.92 23.52
C LEU A 642 3.36 -7.81 22.50
N ASP A 643 4.24 -6.82 22.43
CA ASP A 643 4.19 -5.71 21.48
C ASP A 643 5.17 -5.95 20.31
N PHE A 644 4.66 -6.03 19.08
CA PHE A 644 5.47 -6.02 17.87
C PHE A 644 5.77 -4.58 17.47
N TYR A 645 7.04 -4.21 17.56
CA TYR A 645 7.52 -2.84 17.45
C TYR A 645 8.53 -2.67 16.32
N ALA A 646 8.57 -1.48 15.72
CA ALA A 646 9.69 -1.05 14.90
C ALA A 646 9.95 0.47 15.01
N ASP A 647 11.20 0.89 14.88
CA ASP A 647 11.55 2.31 14.90
C ASP A 647 10.98 3.10 13.71
N TRP A 648 10.86 2.45 12.55
CA TRP A 648 10.27 3.04 11.34
C TRP A 648 8.73 3.09 11.37
N CYS A 649 8.10 2.49 12.38
CA CYS A 649 6.65 2.41 12.50
C CYS A 649 6.08 3.62 13.25
N VAL A 650 5.48 4.55 12.49
CA VAL A 650 4.86 5.78 13.04
C VAL A 650 3.77 5.45 14.05
N SER A 651 2.87 4.51 13.73
CA SER A 651 1.79 4.11 14.63
C SER A 651 2.28 3.44 15.92
N CYS A 652 3.48 2.85 15.92
CA CYS A 652 4.11 2.31 17.12
C CYS A 652 4.54 3.45 18.06
N LYS A 653 5.21 4.47 17.51
CA LYS A 653 5.62 5.67 18.25
C LYS A 653 4.41 6.46 18.76
N GLU A 654 3.32 6.53 17.98
CA GLU A 654 2.05 7.12 18.42
C GLU A 654 1.49 6.36 19.64
N MET A 655 1.53 5.03 19.62
CA MET A 655 1.03 4.21 20.73
C MET A 655 1.89 4.36 22.00
N GLU A 656 3.23 4.44 21.86
CA GLU A 656 4.12 4.77 22.98
C GLU A 656 3.82 6.15 23.58
N LYS A 657 3.61 7.16 22.71
CA LYS A 657 3.43 8.56 23.11
C LYS A 657 2.03 8.91 23.64
N PHE A 658 0.99 8.21 23.18
CA PHE A 658 -0.39 8.55 23.52
C PHE A 658 -1.10 7.48 24.36
N THR A 659 -0.75 6.20 24.20
CA THR A 659 -1.48 5.07 24.80
C THR A 659 -0.74 4.48 25.99
N PHE A 660 0.55 4.17 25.84
CA PHE A 660 1.36 3.61 26.92
C PHE A 660 1.75 4.64 27.99
N SER A 661 1.72 5.92 27.63
CA SER A 661 1.92 7.05 28.55
C SER A 661 0.67 7.38 29.40
N ASP A 662 -0.48 6.75 29.15
CA ASP A 662 -1.70 7.00 29.92
C ASP A 662 -1.64 6.32 31.30
N PRO A 663 -1.89 7.05 32.41
CA PRO A 663 -1.83 6.48 33.76
C PRO A 663 -2.81 5.32 33.99
N GLY A 664 -3.98 5.33 33.33
CA GLY A 664 -4.98 4.27 33.45
C GLY A 664 -4.51 2.96 32.84
N ILE A 665 -3.81 3.03 31.70
CA ILE A 665 -3.19 1.86 31.05
C ILE A 665 -2.02 1.34 31.89
N MET A 666 -1.15 2.22 32.38
CA MET A 666 -0.04 1.80 33.25
C MET A 666 -0.52 1.05 34.49
N GLN A 667 -1.65 1.48 35.07
CA GLN A 667 -2.21 0.84 36.25
C GLN A 667 -2.82 -0.53 35.95
N GLN A 668 -3.46 -0.71 34.78
CA GLN A 668 -4.02 -2.00 34.37
C GLN A 668 -2.95 -3.02 33.98
N LEU A 669 -1.80 -2.56 33.47
CA LEU A 669 -0.67 -3.41 33.12
C LEU A 669 0.23 -3.76 34.33
N LYS A 670 -0.09 -3.29 35.54
CA LYS A 670 0.62 -3.70 36.76
C LYS A 670 0.39 -5.19 37.03
N GLY A 671 1.46 -5.97 36.96
CA GLY A 671 1.43 -7.43 37.14
C GLY A 671 1.35 -8.23 35.84
N VAL A 672 1.31 -7.56 34.69
CA VAL A 672 1.46 -8.17 33.35
C VAL A 672 2.92 -8.12 32.94
N THR A 673 3.44 -9.23 32.42
CA THR A 673 4.79 -9.26 31.83
C THR A 673 4.76 -8.63 30.46
N LEU A 674 5.45 -7.50 30.29
CA LEU A 674 5.48 -6.74 29.04
C LEU A 674 6.69 -7.18 28.21
N LEU A 675 6.42 -7.81 27.07
CA LEU A 675 7.42 -8.24 26.10
C LEU A 675 7.34 -7.36 24.86
N GLN A 676 8.48 -7.04 24.26
CA GLN A 676 8.54 -6.32 23.00
C GLN A 676 9.38 -7.10 21.99
N ALA A 677 8.77 -7.43 20.85
CA ALA A 677 9.45 -7.97 19.69
C ALA A 677 9.86 -6.81 18.78
N ASP A 678 11.15 -6.45 18.83
CA ASP A 678 11.70 -5.40 17.98
C ASP A 678 12.03 -5.97 16.60
N VAL A 679 11.17 -5.68 15.62
CA VAL A 679 11.30 -6.13 14.22
C VAL A 679 11.90 -5.04 13.33
N THR A 680 12.57 -4.04 13.91
CA THR A 680 13.19 -2.93 13.15
C THR A 680 14.18 -3.43 12.10
N ALA A 681 14.97 -4.46 12.44
CA ALA A 681 15.98 -5.02 11.54
C ALA A 681 15.39 -5.90 10.42
N ASN A 682 14.17 -6.42 10.60
CA ASN A 682 13.49 -7.33 9.67
C ASN A 682 14.37 -8.52 9.23
N ASN A 683 15.10 -9.10 10.18
CA ASN A 683 15.97 -10.26 9.94
C ASN A 683 15.15 -11.56 9.83
N GLU A 684 15.80 -12.69 9.58
CA GLU A 684 15.09 -13.99 9.42
C GLU A 684 14.31 -14.42 10.68
N ASN A 685 14.82 -14.10 11.87
CA ASN A 685 14.14 -14.40 13.14
C ASN A 685 12.90 -13.52 13.31
N ASP A 686 12.97 -12.24 12.96
CA ASP A 686 11.86 -11.29 13.01
C ASP A 686 10.73 -11.74 12.07
N LYS A 687 11.08 -12.14 10.84
CA LYS A 687 10.14 -12.70 9.85
C LYS A 687 9.52 -14.01 10.31
N ALA A 688 10.32 -14.90 10.92
CA ALA A 688 9.82 -16.16 11.46
C ALA A 688 8.84 -15.93 12.63
N LEU A 689 9.15 -14.97 13.51
CA LEU A 689 8.31 -14.58 14.64
C LEU A 689 6.98 -13.99 14.15
N MET A 690 7.01 -13.03 13.22
CA MET A 690 5.80 -12.45 12.63
C MET A 690 4.95 -13.50 11.89
N LYS A 691 5.58 -14.38 11.10
CA LYS A 691 4.90 -15.45 10.36
C LYS A 691 4.23 -16.46 11.29
N ALA A 692 4.85 -16.81 12.42
CA ALA A 692 4.28 -17.74 13.38
C ALA A 692 2.95 -17.25 13.98
N PHE A 693 2.79 -15.94 14.15
CA PHE A 693 1.57 -15.33 14.66
C PHE A 693 0.62 -14.80 13.58
N GLY A 694 1.03 -14.84 12.30
CA GLY A 694 0.26 -14.32 11.16
C GLY A 694 0.17 -12.78 11.16
N ILE A 695 1.23 -12.11 11.64
CA ILE A 695 1.33 -10.65 11.66
C ILE A 695 2.05 -10.17 10.39
N ILE A 696 1.43 -9.23 9.67
CA ILE A 696 1.97 -8.67 8.41
C ILE A 696 2.91 -7.49 8.69
N GLY A 697 2.70 -6.77 9.78
CA GLY A 697 3.56 -5.64 10.19
C GLY A 697 3.19 -5.08 11.56
N PRO A 698 4.09 -4.28 12.16
CA PRO A 698 3.83 -3.55 13.40
C PRO A 698 2.97 -2.28 13.16
N PRO A 699 2.28 -1.74 14.18
CA PRO A 699 2.20 -2.27 15.53
C PRO A 699 1.17 -3.40 15.63
N ALA A 700 1.54 -4.47 16.33
CA ALA A 700 0.61 -5.54 16.68
C ALA A 700 0.83 -5.95 18.13
N ILE A 701 -0.24 -5.93 18.94
CA ILE A 701 -0.18 -6.34 20.34
C ILE A 701 -0.97 -7.64 20.50
N LEU A 702 -0.30 -8.63 21.08
CA LEU A 702 -0.85 -9.93 21.42
C LEU A 702 -0.92 -10.07 22.94
N PHE A 703 -1.98 -10.68 23.42
CA PHE A 703 -2.17 -10.97 24.85
C PHE A 703 -2.17 -12.48 25.08
N PHE A 704 -1.45 -12.93 26.10
CA PHE A 704 -1.39 -14.32 26.51
C PHE A 704 -1.86 -14.47 27.96
N LYS A 705 -2.68 -15.51 28.22
CA LYS A 705 -3.17 -15.90 29.54
C LYS A 705 -3.04 -17.42 29.66
N ASP A 706 -2.44 -17.91 30.74
CA ASP A 706 -2.22 -19.35 31.00
C ASP A 706 -1.50 -20.09 29.85
N GLY A 707 -0.58 -19.42 29.16
CA GLY A 707 0.15 -19.99 28.03
C GLY A 707 -0.62 -20.05 26.71
N GLN A 708 -1.88 -19.59 26.68
CA GLN A 708 -2.70 -19.50 25.47
C GLN A 708 -2.86 -18.06 25.01
N GLU A 709 -2.93 -17.88 23.70
CA GLU A 709 -3.09 -16.57 23.08
C GLU A 709 -4.56 -16.17 22.97
N ALA A 710 -4.91 -15.00 23.48
CA ALA A 710 -6.23 -14.39 23.34
C ALA A 710 -6.39 -13.74 21.95
N ARG A 711 -6.48 -14.55 20.89
CA ARG A 711 -6.54 -14.08 19.48
C ARG A 711 -7.62 -13.05 19.20
N GLN A 712 -8.72 -13.09 19.95
CA GLN A 712 -9.88 -12.20 19.80
C GLN A 712 -9.61 -10.77 20.26
N SER A 713 -8.59 -10.60 21.10
CA SER A 713 -8.20 -9.31 21.72
C SER A 713 -6.92 -8.75 21.12
N ARG A 714 -6.44 -9.31 20.00
CA ARG A 714 -5.31 -8.76 19.24
C ARG A 714 -5.61 -7.32 18.83
N VAL A 715 -4.62 -6.46 19.01
CA VAL A 715 -4.66 -5.09 18.53
C VAL A 715 -3.73 -4.99 17.34
N ILE A 716 -4.24 -4.51 16.21
CA ILE A 716 -3.47 -4.25 15.00
C ILE A 716 -3.65 -2.77 14.68
N GLY A 717 -2.55 -2.05 14.52
CA GLY A 717 -2.55 -0.60 14.33
C GLY A 717 -2.68 0.20 15.63
N PHE A 718 -2.68 1.52 15.49
CA PHE A 718 -2.79 2.44 16.63
C PHE A 718 -4.19 2.40 17.26
N GLN A 719 -4.25 2.35 18.60
CA GLN A 719 -5.49 2.47 19.38
C GLN A 719 -5.35 3.51 20.48
N LYS A 720 -6.41 4.30 20.67
CA LYS A 720 -6.51 5.27 21.77
C LYS A 720 -6.62 4.57 23.14
N PRO A 721 -6.21 5.23 24.24
CA PRO A 721 -6.25 4.67 25.60
C PRO A 721 -7.58 4.01 25.98
N GLU A 722 -8.72 4.63 25.68
CA GLU A 722 -10.01 4.10 26.15
C GLU A 722 -10.38 2.77 25.47
N GLN A 723 -10.00 2.60 24.20
CA GLN A 723 -10.23 1.36 23.45
C GLN A 723 -9.22 0.29 23.88
N PHE A 724 -7.96 0.68 24.05
CA PHE A 724 -6.91 -0.24 24.50
C PHE A 724 -7.19 -0.82 25.89
N SER A 725 -7.71 0.01 26.81
CA SER A 725 -8.16 -0.39 28.15
C SER A 725 -9.21 -1.51 28.12
N LYS A 726 -10.18 -1.45 27.18
CA LYS A 726 -11.19 -2.50 27.02
C LYS A 726 -10.58 -3.82 26.53
N ASN A 727 -9.59 -3.74 25.64
CA ASN A 727 -8.90 -4.92 25.13
C ASN A 727 -8.07 -5.60 26.21
N ILE A 728 -7.37 -4.83 27.05
CA ILE A 728 -6.67 -5.37 28.23
C ILE A 728 -7.65 -6.09 29.16
N GLN A 729 -8.78 -5.45 29.49
CA GLN A 729 -9.79 -6.03 30.39
C GLN A 729 -10.39 -7.32 29.83
N THR A 730 -10.62 -7.39 28.51
CA THR A 730 -11.17 -8.59 27.85
C THR A 730 -10.13 -9.71 27.72
N SER A 731 -8.84 -9.35 27.70
CA SER A 731 -7.74 -10.33 27.55
C SER A 731 -7.38 -11.02 28.86
N PHE A 732 -7.48 -10.31 29.99
CA PHE A 732 -7.01 -10.80 31.28
C PHE A 732 -8.11 -11.16 32.29
N ASN A 733 -9.34 -10.67 32.13
CA ASN A 733 -10.50 -11.20 32.86
C ASN A 733 -11.06 -12.42 32.13
#